data_AF-A0A9W9GWC6-F1
#
_entry.id   AF-A0A9W9GWC6-F1
#
_cell.length_a   1.000
_cell.length_b   1.000
_cell.length_c   1.000
_cell.angle_alpha   90.00
_cell.angle_beta   90.00
_cell.angle_gamma   90.00
#
_symmetry.space_group_name_H-M   'P 1'
#
loop_
_entity.id
_entity.type
_entity.pdbx_description
1 polymer ?
#
loop_
_entity_poly.entity_id
_entity_poly.type
_entity_poly.pdbx_seq_one_letter_code
_entity_poly.pdbx_strand_id
1 'polypeptide(L)'
;MEPETIKAQALEASAAAPNLEAPKRDAANDESGTTGTEEPPSKKARLDESSKPTEQDKRDMRDRAIAPIKAEYRIEVVPKPRPADEISPDDAAEAAPRDGRDGRDGGDNKKDKGKKKKNKGQNTNRSYGKSQDAKGLCSTRMFANEFAAPECQYGDSCRFEHDLRVYLKEHKREDLTTLKVCPAYEALGKCYSGWKCRLVGSHSTERETEDGRKELILLEDAERMEKARPRVPHATPDGIVNVISVEDKISLTRKREDTPRADAYTTWSVKVSAELEAAIHQRSTVRDNGELVQTDEQAKIDREENRARFLEPPFMPSEKRRIYFGPETPVLAPLTTQGNMPFRRLCEDLGAQFSYSEMAMSMPLIQGSKSEWTLLKAHESEMAPPTVIPGDNVVQGYDNSKDSKFGAQIAANKPWQALKATEVLSKFTPNLRVIDLNCGCPIELVFRDGAGSALLDHHSKLEKMIRGMNAVSLEIPITVKIRMGTKDNQPTAQKLVERMVLGGYESSVLDLGPPGAAAITLHGRSRQQRYTRQADWGYISDCAALIKRLNKKQDALTDTIREPDARHMPNGGKTYFLGNGDCYSHVDYDDHVNNAGVDSVMVARGALIKPWLFEEIQTGQYLDKSATERLAYIEKFVKYGLQAWGSDEHGVGTTRRFLLEWLSFTYRYVPIGLLEYLPPNIQDRPPAWRGRNELETLMGSANYKDWIKISEMFLGPAPDTFKFEPKHKSNAYEAEG
;
A
#
# COMPACT_ATOMS: atom_id res chain seq x y z
N MET A 1 -52.51 -30.06 9.08
CA MET A 1 -52.52 -30.57 10.46
C MET A 1 -51.14 -30.35 11.02
N GLU A 2 -51.10 -29.72 12.19
CA GLU A 2 -49.90 -29.38 12.95
C GLU A 2 -49.05 -30.60 13.37
N PRO A 3 -47.79 -30.37 13.81
CA PRO A 3 -46.75 -31.37 13.99
C PRO A 3 -46.57 -31.80 15.45
N GLU A 4 -45.96 -32.97 15.70
CA GLU A 4 -45.52 -33.39 17.04
C GLU A 4 -43.99 -33.51 17.16
N THR A 5 -43.43 -32.46 17.78
CA THR A 5 -42.53 -32.45 18.93
C THR A 5 -41.57 -33.63 19.19
N ILE A 6 -40.27 -33.35 19.19
CA ILE A 6 -39.27 -34.09 19.98
C ILE A 6 -38.61 -33.12 20.97
N LYS A 7 -38.79 -33.42 22.26
CA LYS A 7 -38.21 -32.72 23.41
C LYS A 7 -36.78 -33.22 23.69
N ALA A 8 -35.89 -32.27 23.97
CA ALA A 8 -34.60 -32.51 24.59
C ALA A 8 -34.75 -32.64 26.12
N GLN A 9 -33.97 -33.51 26.75
CA GLN A 9 -33.66 -33.44 28.18
C GLN A 9 -32.26 -33.98 28.47
N ALA A 10 -31.66 -33.36 29.48
CA ALA A 10 -30.24 -33.28 29.80
C ALA A 10 -29.70 -34.45 30.64
N LEU A 11 -28.37 -34.57 30.69
CA LEU A 11 -27.61 -35.20 31.77
C LEU A 11 -26.30 -34.42 32.00
N GLU A 12 -26.15 -33.88 33.21
CA GLU A 12 -24.90 -33.45 33.88
C GLU A 12 -24.06 -34.71 34.20
N ALA A 13 -22.76 -34.74 34.53
CA ALA A 13 -21.80 -33.78 35.07
C ALA A 13 -20.35 -34.32 34.91
N SER A 14 -19.37 -33.43 35.16
CA SER A 14 -18.09 -33.66 35.87
C SER A 14 -16.81 -33.22 35.14
N ALA A 15 -16.21 -32.18 35.72
CA ALA A 15 -14.99 -31.45 35.42
C ALA A 15 -13.66 -32.20 35.62
N ALA A 16 -12.62 -31.71 34.94
CA ALA A 16 -11.30 -31.44 35.53
C ALA A 16 -10.49 -30.47 34.64
N ALA A 17 -10.13 -29.29 35.16
CA ALA A 17 -9.15 -28.37 34.59
C ALA A 17 -8.23 -27.89 35.73
N PRO A 18 -6.90 -27.74 35.52
CA PRO A 18 -6.00 -27.27 36.57
C PRO A 18 -5.86 -25.74 36.57
N ASN A 19 -5.82 -25.21 37.80
CA ASN A 19 -5.58 -23.82 38.19
C ASN A 19 -4.24 -23.26 37.74
N LEU A 20 -4.24 -21.99 37.31
CA LEU A 20 -3.13 -21.06 37.50
C LEU A 20 -3.68 -19.75 38.07
N GLU A 21 -3.19 -19.39 39.25
CA GLU A 21 -3.64 -18.28 40.09
C GLU A 21 -3.19 -16.92 39.55
N ALA A 22 -4.09 -15.94 39.63
CA ALA A 22 -3.79 -14.51 39.48
C ALA A 22 -3.56 -13.86 40.86
N PRO A 23 -2.59 -12.93 41.01
CA PRO A 23 -2.36 -12.30 42.31
C PRO A 23 -3.41 -11.21 42.59
N LYS A 24 -3.99 -11.30 43.79
CA LYS A 24 -4.95 -10.36 44.37
C LYS A 24 -4.29 -8.99 44.64
N ARG A 25 -5.04 -7.93 44.37
CA ARG A 25 -4.80 -6.57 44.87
C ARG A 25 -5.48 -6.43 46.23
N ASP A 26 -4.73 -6.14 47.27
CA ASP A 26 -5.28 -5.70 48.55
C ASP A 26 -5.29 -4.17 48.60
N ALA A 27 -6.48 -3.64 48.89
CA ALA A 27 -6.70 -2.25 49.27
C ALA A 27 -6.65 -2.16 50.80
N ALA A 28 -5.86 -1.24 51.33
CA ALA A 28 -5.93 -0.84 52.72
C ALA A 28 -6.01 0.70 52.78
N ASN A 29 -7.18 1.19 53.20
CA ASN A 29 -7.38 2.53 53.72
C ASN A 29 -6.69 2.63 55.08
N ASP A 30 -6.01 3.74 55.35
CA ASP A 30 -5.87 4.24 56.71
C ASP A 30 -5.99 5.77 56.71
N GLU A 31 -6.91 6.27 57.53
CA GLU A 31 -7.19 7.69 57.74
C GLU A 31 -6.38 8.21 58.93
N SER A 32 -5.70 9.35 58.76
CA SER A 32 -5.55 10.33 59.84
C SER A 32 -5.19 11.69 59.24
N GLY A 33 -6.06 12.68 59.43
CA GLY A 33 -5.87 14.05 58.93
C GLY A 33 -5.00 14.92 59.84
N THR A 34 -4.38 15.97 59.27
CA THR A 34 -4.68 17.39 59.58
C THR A 34 -3.73 18.36 58.84
N THR A 35 -4.34 19.44 58.34
CA THR A 35 -3.83 20.81 58.15
C THR A 35 -2.66 21.10 57.17
N GLY A 36 -3.01 21.77 56.06
CA GLY A 36 -2.57 23.15 55.82
C GLY A 36 -1.37 23.40 54.89
N THR A 37 -1.60 24.33 53.95
CA THR A 37 -0.67 25.18 53.17
C THR A 37 -0.13 24.70 51.83
N GLU A 38 -0.46 25.49 50.80
CA GLU A 38 -0.01 25.47 49.41
C GLU A 38 1.47 25.85 49.28
N GLU A 39 2.22 25.20 48.39
CA GLU A 39 3.36 25.77 47.62
C GLU A 39 3.78 24.83 46.44
N PRO A 40 4.44 25.35 45.37
CA PRO A 40 4.37 24.84 43.98
C PRO A 40 5.39 23.74 43.64
N PRO A 41 5.22 23.00 42.51
CA PRO A 41 6.06 21.84 42.20
C PRO A 41 7.46 22.29 41.75
N SER A 42 8.46 21.79 42.46
CA SER A 42 9.88 22.07 42.24
C SER A 42 10.50 21.19 41.15
N LYS A 43 11.59 21.74 40.60
CA LYS A 43 12.39 21.39 39.42
C LYS A 43 12.79 19.91 39.25
N LYS A 44 12.83 19.51 37.97
CA LYS A 44 13.51 18.31 37.40
C LYS A 44 14.84 17.98 38.10
N ALA A 45 14.94 16.75 38.63
CA ALA A 45 16.20 16.17 39.07
C ALA A 45 16.93 15.50 37.90
N ARG A 46 18.19 15.89 37.68
CA ARG A 46 19.18 15.14 36.91
C ARG A 46 19.72 14.02 37.80
N LEU A 47 19.79 12.80 37.29
CA LEU A 47 20.54 11.69 37.90
C LEU A 47 21.45 11.07 36.84
N ASP A 48 22.72 11.49 36.88
CA ASP A 48 23.87 10.76 36.37
C ASP A 48 24.60 10.26 37.62
N GLU A 49 24.50 8.98 37.94
CA GLU A 49 25.44 8.31 38.83
C GLU A 49 25.53 6.82 38.43
N SER A 50 26.75 6.41 38.10
CA SER A 50 27.09 5.16 37.42
C SER A 50 26.95 3.92 38.34
N SER A 51 25.96 3.07 38.07
CA SER A 51 25.88 1.70 38.57
C SER A 51 26.67 0.74 37.68
N LYS A 52 27.27 -0.30 38.28
CA LYS A 52 27.93 -1.40 37.54
C LYS A 52 26.91 -2.09 36.61
N PRO A 53 27.32 -2.57 35.43
CA PRO A 53 26.38 -3.05 34.42
C PRO A 53 25.74 -4.37 34.86
N THR A 54 24.41 -4.41 34.80
CA THR A 54 23.58 -5.62 34.92
C THR A 54 23.73 -6.51 33.67
N GLU A 55 23.22 -7.74 33.68
CA GLU A 55 23.18 -8.58 32.46
C GLU A 55 22.41 -7.92 31.31
N GLN A 56 21.50 -7.00 31.63
CA GLN A 56 20.78 -6.20 30.65
C GLN A 56 21.69 -5.15 29.98
N ASP A 57 22.63 -4.55 30.72
CA ASP A 57 23.62 -3.62 30.17
C ASP A 57 24.65 -4.30 29.24
N LYS A 58 24.90 -5.61 29.40
CA LYS A 58 25.70 -6.38 28.43
C LYS A 58 24.99 -6.59 27.09
N ARG A 59 23.65 -6.62 27.07
CA ARG A 59 22.86 -6.68 25.82
C ARG A 59 22.90 -5.36 25.04
N ASP A 60 23.16 -4.25 25.73
CA ASP A 60 23.27 -2.91 25.12
C ASP A 60 24.68 -2.55 24.62
N MET A 61 25.69 -3.40 24.83
CA MET A 61 27.03 -3.30 24.19
C MET A 61 27.01 -3.77 22.72
N ARG A 62 25.91 -3.53 22.02
CA ARG A 62 25.77 -3.80 20.60
C ARG A 62 26.48 -2.70 19.81
N ASP A 63 27.32 -3.08 18.86
CA ASP A 63 27.76 -2.19 17.79
C ASP A 63 26.54 -1.82 16.93
N ARG A 64 25.89 -0.71 17.31
CA ARG A 64 24.75 -0.16 16.57
C ARG A 64 25.19 0.01 15.11
N ALA A 65 24.46 -0.64 14.18
CA ALA A 65 24.68 -0.70 12.73
C ALA A 65 25.35 -1.95 12.13
N ILE A 66 25.85 -2.91 12.93
CA ILE A 66 26.36 -4.20 12.41
C ILE A 66 25.47 -5.35 12.85
N ALA A 67 25.07 -6.22 11.90
CA ALA A 67 24.16 -7.31 12.23
C ALA A 67 24.94 -8.39 12.99
N PRO A 68 24.40 -8.89 14.11
CA PRO A 68 25.11 -9.83 14.97
C PRO A 68 25.07 -11.22 14.35
N ILE A 69 25.93 -11.51 13.37
CA ILE A 69 26.00 -12.82 12.71
C ILE A 69 26.96 -13.73 13.48
N LYS A 70 26.59 -14.99 13.74
CA LYS A 70 27.47 -15.95 14.43
C LYS A 70 28.79 -16.14 13.69
N ALA A 71 29.88 -16.33 14.42
CA ALA A 71 31.24 -16.34 13.89
C ALA A 71 31.44 -17.34 12.73
N GLU A 72 30.83 -18.52 12.79
CA GLU A 72 30.94 -19.59 11.79
C GLU A 72 30.39 -19.24 10.38
N TYR A 73 29.51 -18.23 10.32
CA TYR A 73 28.90 -17.73 9.08
C TYR A 73 29.57 -16.45 8.55
N ARG A 74 30.49 -15.84 9.31
CA ARG A 74 31.21 -14.64 8.86
C ARG A 74 32.28 -15.01 7.82
N ILE A 75 32.42 -14.16 6.81
CA ILE A 75 33.51 -14.23 5.84
C ILE A 75 34.52 -13.15 6.23
N GLU A 76 35.77 -13.54 6.47
CA GLU A 76 36.85 -12.59 6.69
C GLU A 76 37.17 -11.86 5.38
N VAL A 77 36.76 -10.59 5.31
CA VAL A 77 37.10 -9.69 4.19
C VAL A 77 38.08 -8.66 4.71
N VAL A 78 39.25 -8.54 4.08
CA VAL A 78 40.24 -7.49 4.40
C VAL A 78 39.55 -6.12 4.28
N PRO A 79 39.42 -5.33 5.36
CA PRO A 79 38.54 -4.18 5.36
C PRO A 79 39.16 -3.03 4.57
N LYS A 80 38.43 -2.49 3.57
CA LYS A 80 38.59 -1.08 3.19
C LYS A 80 37.80 -0.25 4.20
N PRO A 81 38.40 0.76 4.86
CA PRO A 81 37.73 1.51 5.92
C PRO A 81 36.51 2.25 5.36
N ARG A 82 35.34 2.06 5.99
CA ARG A 82 34.16 2.92 5.83
C ARG A 82 33.85 3.58 7.17
N PRO A 83 33.51 4.89 7.20
CA PRO A 83 33.07 5.56 8.43
C PRO A 83 31.74 4.98 8.94
N ALA A 84 31.60 4.90 10.26
CA ALA A 84 30.46 4.30 10.97
C ALA A 84 29.11 5.06 10.80
N ASP A 85 29.13 6.30 10.31
CA ASP A 85 27.94 7.17 10.19
C ASP A 85 27.34 7.27 8.76
N GLU A 86 27.71 6.38 7.84
CA GLU A 86 27.19 6.45 6.46
C GLU A 86 25.76 5.87 6.36
N ILE A 87 24.78 6.76 6.17
CA ILE A 87 23.41 6.41 5.73
C ILE A 87 23.53 5.43 4.54
N SER A 88 22.85 4.29 4.66
CA SER A 88 22.76 3.25 3.63
C SER A 88 22.59 3.87 2.25
N PRO A 89 23.38 3.50 1.23
CA PRO A 89 23.28 4.11 -0.09
C PRO A 89 21.88 3.98 -0.72
N ASP A 90 21.08 3.00 -0.30
CA ASP A 90 19.67 2.84 -0.67
C ASP A 90 18.76 3.81 0.07
N ASP A 91 18.90 3.89 1.40
CA ASP A 91 18.12 4.83 2.21
C ASP A 91 18.54 6.27 1.88
N ALA A 92 19.79 6.48 1.47
CA ALA A 92 20.35 7.70 0.91
C ALA A 92 19.94 7.93 -0.55
N ALA A 93 19.76 6.88 -1.37
CA ALA A 93 19.26 6.98 -2.74
C ALA A 93 17.79 7.37 -2.76
N GLU A 94 17.00 6.81 -1.85
CA GLU A 94 15.62 7.22 -1.57
C GLU A 94 15.57 8.58 -0.88
N ALA A 95 16.60 8.94 -0.09
CA ALA A 95 16.70 10.25 0.54
C ALA A 95 17.19 11.37 -0.38
N ALA A 96 17.79 11.06 -1.53
CA ALA A 96 18.42 12.06 -2.39
C ALA A 96 17.36 12.96 -3.06
N PRO A 97 17.53 14.30 -3.03
CA PRO A 97 16.79 15.21 -3.90
C PRO A 97 17.20 14.98 -5.36
N ARG A 98 16.25 15.19 -6.29
CA ARG A 98 16.53 15.16 -7.73
C ARG A 98 17.32 16.43 -8.09
N ASP A 99 18.53 16.31 -8.63
CA ASP A 99 19.14 17.42 -9.36
C ASP A 99 18.24 17.74 -10.56
N GLY A 100 17.80 18.99 -10.65
CA GLY A 100 16.91 19.49 -11.69
C GLY A 100 17.55 19.37 -13.06
N ARG A 101 16.79 18.89 -14.05
CA ARG A 101 17.09 19.22 -15.45
C ARG A 101 16.71 20.69 -15.65
N ASP A 102 17.67 21.58 -15.51
CA ASP A 102 17.57 22.92 -16.09
C ASP A 102 17.81 22.83 -17.60
N GLY A 103 16.84 23.29 -18.36
CA GLY A 103 16.98 23.54 -19.78
C GLY A 103 17.52 24.94 -20.02
N ARG A 104 18.75 24.97 -20.57
CA ARG A 104 19.38 25.97 -21.46
C ARG A 104 19.87 27.33 -20.93
N ASP A 105 21.14 27.52 -21.32
CA ASP A 105 21.92 28.70 -21.68
C ASP A 105 22.49 29.66 -20.62
N GLY A 106 23.84 29.73 -20.64
CA GLY A 106 24.60 30.93 -20.28
C GLY A 106 25.87 30.71 -19.47
N GLY A 107 27.02 30.53 -20.14
CA GLY A 107 28.28 31.19 -19.76
C GLY A 107 29.18 30.60 -18.65
N ASP A 108 30.41 30.31 -19.07
CA ASP A 108 31.69 30.42 -18.34
C ASP A 108 32.15 29.40 -17.29
N ASN A 109 33.10 28.58 -17.75
CA ASN A 109 34.42 28.31 -17.16
C ASN A 109 34.57 28.47 -15.64
N LYS A 110 34.59 27.33 -14.94
CA LYS A 110 35.53 27.13 -13.81
C LYS A 110 35.90 25.66 -13.65
N LYS A 111 37.18 25.37 -13.84
CA LYS A 111 37.86 24.12 -13.44
C LYS A 111 37.69 23.95 -11.94
N ASP A 112 37.11 22.84 -11.49
CA ASP A 112 37.29 22.38 -10.11
C ASP A 112 37.61 20.89 -10.03
N LYS A 113 38.52 20.58 -9.10
CA LYS A 113 39.37 19.39 -9.02
C LYS A 113 38.58 18.14 -8.62
N GLY A 114 39.06 17.00 -9.12
CA GLY A 114 38.48 15.69 -8.92
C GLY A 114 38.30 15.28 -7.44
N LYS A 115 37.04 15.25 -7.00
CA LYS A 115 36.55 14.31 -5.99
C LYS A 115 35.59 13.37 -6.72
N LYS A 116 35.89 12.06 -6.74
CA LYS A 116 34.93 11.01 -7.16
C LYS A 116 33.67 11.17 -6.30
N LYS A 117 32.62 11.80 -6.83
CA LYS A 117 31.29 11.85 -6.21
C LYS A 117 30.82 10.39 -6.08
N LYS A 118 30.59 9.91 -4.86
CA LYS A 118 29.92 8.62 -4.62
C LYS A 118 28.56 8.67 -5.34
N ASN A 119 28.22 7.63 -6.09
CA ASN A 119 26.93 7.49 -6.79
C ASN A 119 25.79 7.33 -5.76
N LYS A 120 25.28 8.43 -5.21
CA LYS A 120 24.08 8.47 -4.36
C LYS A 120 22.87 8.89 -5.22
N GLY A 121 21.74 8.20 -5.08
CA GLY A 121 20.47 8.56 -5.75
C GLY A 121 19.75 7.41 -6.47
N GLN A 122 18.45 7.55 -6.71
CA GLN A 122 17.66 6.66 -7.58
C GLN A 122 18.13 6.75 -9.04
N ASN A 123 18.09 5.64 -9.78
CA ASN A 123 18.30 5.65 -11.22
C ASN A 123 17.02 6.07 -11.95
N THR A 124 16.92 7.35 -12.31
CA THR A 124 15.71 7.94 -12.92
C THR A 124 15.67 7.85 -14.45
N ASN A 125 16.78 7.48 -15.11
CA ASN A 125 16.87 7.36 -16.57
C ASN A 125 17.07 5.90 -17.01
N ARG A 126 16.47 4.95 -16.29
CA ARG A 126 16.53 3.54 -16.68
C ARG A 126 15.79 3.35 -18.00
N SER A 127 16.48 2.78 -18.98
CA SER A 127 15.85 2.23 -20.17
C SER A 127 15.68 0.73 -19.96
N TYR A 128 14.46 0.25 -20.21
CA TYR A 128 14.21 -1.18 -20.21
C TYR A 128 14.30 -1.69 -21.64
N GLY A 129 14.92 -2.85 -21.83
CA GLY A 129 14.85 -3.57 -23.09
C GLY A 129 13.40 -3.90 -23.46
N LYS A 130 13.13 -4.13 -24.73
CA LYS A 130 11.83 -4.63 -25.19
C LYS A 130 11.83 -6.16 -25.15
N SER A 131 10.86 -6.74 -24.47
CA SER A 131 10.54 -8.17 -24.54
C SER A 131 9.42 -8.37 -25.56
N GLN A 132 9.78 -8.77 -26.77
CA GLN A 132 8.86 -9.04 -27.89
C GLN A 132 9.41 -10.19 -28.73
N ASP A 133 8.51 -10.94 -29.37
CA ASP A 133 8.86 -11.90 -30.41
C ASP A 133 9.42 -11.20 -31.65
N ALA A 134 10.16 -11.93 -32.48
CA ALA A 134 10.78 -11.37 -33.69
C ALA A 134 9.72 -10.83 -34.67
N LYS A 135 8.59 -11.55 -34.78
CA LYS A 135 7.38 -11.14 -35.48
C LYS A 135 6.17 -11.62 -34.68
N GLY A 136 5.20 -10.75 -34.45
CA GLY A 136 4.02 -11.13 -33.66
C GLY A 136 3.06 -12.04 -34.44
N LEU A 137 2.36 -12.93 -33.73
CA LEU A 137 1.24 -13.71 -34.27
C LEU A 137 -0.03 -12.85 -34.41
N CYS A 138 -0.73 -13.02 -35.53
CA CYS A 138 -2.01 -12.36 -35.80
C CYS A 138 -3.05 -12.68 -34.71
N SER A 139 -3.89 -11.70 -34.36
CA SER A 139 -4.89 -11.86 -33.30
C SER A 139 -5.95 -12.93 -33.64
N THR A 140 -6.27 -13.13 -34.92
CA THR A 140 -7.21 -14.19 -35.35
C THR A 140 -6.64 -15.59 -35.14
N ARG A 141 -5.31 -15.71 -35.13
CA ARG A 141 -4.60 -16.98 -34.90
C ARG A 141 -4.33 -17.27 -33.43
N MET A 142 -4.33 -16.26 -32.56
CA MET A 142 -3.84 -16.35 -31.18
C MET A 142 -4.48 -17.46 -30.33
N PHE A 143 -5.78 -17.70 -30.52
CA PHE A 143 -6.56 -18.68 -29.77
C PHE A 143 -7.22 -19.75 -30.64
N ALA A 144 -7.03 -19.70 -31.96
CA ALA A 144 -7.65 -20.64 -32.87
C ALA A 144 -6.79 -21.88 -33.03
N ASN A 145 -7.42 -23.05 -33.20
CA ASN A 145 -6.72 -24.23 -33.70
C ASN A 145 -6.19 -23.96 -35.12
N GLU A 146 -5.16 -24.69 -35.52
CA GLU A 146 -4.39 -24.44 -36.74
C GLU A 146 -5.28 -24.28 -37.99
N PHE A 147 -6.31 -25.11 -38.14
CA PHE A 147 -7.21 -25.10 -39.31
C PHE A 147 -8.55 -24.40 -39.06
N ALA A 148 -8.81 -23.92 -37.85
CA ALA A 148 -10.09 -23.30 -37.46
C ALA A 148 -10.02 -21.77 -37.32
N ALA A 149 -8.95 -21.13 -37.79
CA ALA A 149 -8.79 -19.69 -37.61
C ALA A 149 -9.70 -18.86 -38.53
N PRO A 150 -10.35 -17.80 -38.01
CA PRO A 150 -11.16 -16.91 -38.81
C PRO A 150 -10.29 -16.07 -39.77
N GLU A 151 -10.92 -15.59 -40.85
CA GLU A 151 -10.29 -14.70 -41.81
C GLU A 151 -9.82 -13.39 -41.15
N CYS A 152 -8.62 -12.94 -41.54
CA CYS A 152 -8.06 -11.70 -41.04
C CYS A 152 -8.65 -10.51 -41.78
N GLN A 153 -9.20 -9.54 -41.04
CA GLN A 153 -9.71 -8.28 -41.58
C GLN A 153 -8.69 -7.46 -42.41
N TYR A 154 -7.39 -7.73 -42.24
CA TYR A 154 -6.32 -7.06 -42.98
C TYR A 154 -5.79 -7.89 -44.17
N GLY A 155 -6.22 -9.15 -44.31
CA GLY A 155 -5.76 -10.07 -45.36
C GLY A 155 -4.23 -10.06 -45.52
N ASP A 156 -3.78 -9.92 -46.76
CA ASP A 156 -2.35 -9.90 -47.14
C ASP A 156 -1.60 -8.65 -46.67
N SER A 157 -2.30 -7.58 -46.28
CA SER A 157 -1.68 -6.35 -45.75
C SER A 157 -1.34 -6.45 -44.25
N CYS A 158 -1.67 -7.57 -43.60
CA CYS A 158 -1.39 -7.78 -42.19
C CYS A 158 0.12 -7.89 -41.94
N ARG A 159 0.64 -7.08 -41.00
CA ARG A 159 2.05 -7.12 -40.59
C ARG A 159 2.42 -8.31 -39.70
N PHE A 160 1.45 -9.09 -39.25
CA PHE A 160 1.63 -10.19 -38.31
C PHE A 160 1.67 -11.53 -39.03
N GLU A 161 2.28 -12.54 -38.40
CA GLU A 161 2.32 -13.89 -38.97
C GLU A 161 0.95 -14.57 -38.89
N HIS A 162 0.59 -15.30 -39.94
CA HIS A 162 -0.63 -16.09 -40.04
C HIS A 162 -0.38 -17.60 -40.06
N ASP A 163 0.80 -18.04 -40.48
CA ASP A 163 1.21 -19.44 -40.38
C ASP A 163 1.68 -19.75 -38.95
N LEU A 164 0.91 -20.59 -38.27
CA LEU A 164 1.15 -20.94 -36.88
C LEU A 164 2.48 -21.70 -36.71
N ARG A 165 2.83 -22.62 -37.62
CA ARG A 165 4.04 -23.43 -37.50
C ARG A 165 5.29 -22.58 -37.78
N VAL A 166 5.23 -21.68 -38.76
CA VAL A 166 6.29 -20.69 -39.01
C VAL A 166 6.47 -19.79 -37.80
N TYR A 167 5.38 -19.27 -37.23
CA TYR A 167 5.46 -18.44 -36.03
C TYR A 167 6.13 -19.18 -34.85
N LEU A 168 5.68 -20.39 -34.53
CA LEU A 168 6.21 -21.18 -33.41
C LEU A 168 7.69 -21.54 -33.58
N LYS A 169 8.14 -21.77 -34.83
CA LYS A 169 9.51 -22.19 -35.14
C LYS A 169 10.49 -21.03 -35.33
N GLU A 170 10.07 -19.97 -36.01
CA GLU A 170 11.00 -18.93 -36.51
C GLU A 170 10.85 -17.57 -35.82
N HIS A 171 9.70 -17.29 -35.21
CA HIS A 171 9.39 -15.94 -34.72
C HIS A 171 9.19 -15.86 -33.22
N LYS A 172 8.54 -16.87 -32.64
CA LYS A 172 8.32 -16.99 -31.21
C LYS A 172 9.60 -17.43 -30.52
N ARG A 173 9.88 -16.84 -29.36
CA ARG A 173 11.01 -17.32 -28.54
C ARG A 173 10.72 -18.72 -27.97
N GLU A 174 11.79 -19.52 -27.84
CA GLU A 174 11.77 -20.90 -27.32
C GLU A 174 10.93 -21.04 -26.05
N ASP A 175 10.22 -22.15 -25.89
CA ASP A 175 9.44 -22.37 -24.67
C ASP A 175 10.32 -22.50 -23.42
N LEU A 176 9.78 -22.04 -22.29
CA LEU A 176 10.33 -22.26 -20.97
C LEU A 176 10.20 -23.74 -20.61
N THR A 177 11.30 -24.32 -20.14
CA THR A 177 11.34 -25.69 -19.61
C THR A 177 11.42 -25.71 -18.08
N THR A 178 11.58 -24.54 -17.46
CA THR A 178 11.77 -24.32 -16.03
C THR A 178 10.50 -24.58 -15.22
N LEU A 179 9.34 -24.18 -15.75
CA LEU A 179 8.03 -24.50 -15.18
C LEU A 179 7.43 -25.66 -15.96
N LYS A 180 7.00 -26.73 -15.26
CA LYS A 180 6.43 -27.93 -15.91
C LYS A 180 5.11 -27.65 -16.62
N VAL A 181 4.30 -26.73 -16.09
CA VAL A 181 2.97 -26.38 -16.60
C VAL A 181 2.82 -24.86 -16.61
N CYS A 182 2.12 -24.32 -17.62
CA CYS A 182 1.73 -22.91 -17.66
C CYS A 182 0.89 -22.54 -16.42
N PRO A 183 1.33 -21.58 -15.57
CA PRO A 183 0.61 -21.22 -14.35
C PRO A 183 -0.79 -20.65 -14.57
N ALA A 184 -1.05 -20.04 -15.74
CA ALA A 184 -2.37 -19.57 -16.10
C ALA A 184 -3.31 -20.73 -16.46
N TYR A 185 -2.83 -21.69 -17.27
CA TYR A 185 -3.60 -22.89 -17.60
C TYR A 185 -3.83 -23.80 -16.38
N GLU A 186 -2.82 -23.94 -15.51
CA GLU A 186 -2.93 -24.70 -14.27
C GLU A 186 -3.99 -24.12 -13.33
N ALA A 187 -4.03 -22.79 -13.19
CA ALA A 187 -4.97 -22.13 -12.30
C ALA A 187 -6.39 -21.99 -12.89
N LEU A 188 -6.51 -21.72 -14.19
CA LEU A 188 -7.77 -21.31 -14.81
C LEU A 188 -8.36 -22.35 -15.78
N GLY A 189 -7.61 -23.41 -16.11
CA GLY A 189 -7.97 -24.36 -17.16
C GLY A 189 -7.86 -23.81 -18.59
N LYS A 190 -7.52 -22.53 -18.75
CA LYS A 190 -7.33 -21.86 -20.04
C LYS A 190 -6.18 -20.86 -19.98
N CYS A 191 -5.38 -20.80 -21.03
CA CYS A 191 -4.29 -19.83 -21.16
C CYS A 191 -4.71 -18.63 -22.03
N TYR A 192 -4.80 -17.45 -21.42
CA TYR A 192 -5.13 -16.20 -22.13
C TYR A 192 -3.97 -15.64 -22.97
N SER A 193 -2.80 -16.29 -22.99
CA SER A 193 -1.73 -16.01 -23.94
C SER A 193 -1.80 -16.87 -25.21
N GLY A 194 -2.64 -17.93 -25.22
CA GLY A 194 -2.82 -18.82 -26.36
C GLY A 194 -1.49 -19.34 -26.94
N TRP A 195 -1.36 -19.35 -28.27
CA TRP A 195 -0.13 -19.78 -28.96
C TRP A 195 1.09 -18.90 -28.70
N LYS A 196 0.93 -17.69 -28.13
CA LYS A 196 2.05 -16.83 -27.74
C LYS A 196 2.66 -17.25 -26.41
N CYS A 197 1.99 -18.12 -25.65
CA CYS A 197 2.48 -18.60 -24.37
C CYS A 197 3.87 -19.23 -24.50
N ARG A 198 4.80 -18.86 -23.63
CA ARG A 198 6.14 -19.45 -23.51
C ARG A 198 6.11 -20.81 -22.80
N LEU A 199 4.95 -21.36 -22.51
CA LEU A 199 4.72 -22.68 -21.91
C LEU A 199 3.61 -23.41 -22.70
N VAL A 200 3.48 -23.12 -24.00
CA VAL A 200 2.35 -23.60 -24.82
C VAL A 200 2.29 -25.12 -24.88
N GLY A 201 3.44 -25.79 -24.89
CA GLY A 201 3.52 -27.26 -24.88
C GLY A 201 2.84 -27.94 -23.68
N SER A 202 2.55 -27.22 -22.59
CA SER A 202 1.80 -27.80 -21.46
C SER A 202 0.28 -27.83 -21.67
N HIS A 203 -0.23 -27.17 -22.71
CA HIS A 203 -1.66 -26.98 -22.98
C HIS A 203 -1.93 -26.88 -24.48
N SER A 204 -1.15 -27.60 -25.28
CA SER A 204 -1.38 -27.83 -26.69
C SER A 204 -1.07 -29.28 -27.03
N THR A 205 -1.67 -29.78 -28.11
CA THR A 205 -1.35 -31.11 -28.65
C THR A 205 -1.49 -31.12 -30.17
N GLU A 206 -0.89 -32.12 -30.81
CA GLU A 206 -1.08 -32.40 -32.23
C GLU A 206 -2.10 -33.55 -32.35
N ARG A 207 -3.22 -33.30 -33.04
CA ARG A 207 -4.28 -34.28 -33.28
C ARG A 207 -4.32 -34.61 -34.77
N GLU A 208 -4.57 -35.86 -35.09
CA GLU A 208 -4.87 -36.29 -36.46
C GLU A 208 -6.35 -36.05 -36.77
N THR A 209 -6.63 -35.33 -37.85
CA THR A 209 -8.00 -35.10 -38.34
C THR A 209 -8.50 -36.29 -39.15
N GLU A 210 -9.81 -36.36 -39.40
CA GLU A 210 -10.42 -37.44 -40.19
C GLU A 210 -9.84 -37.54 -41.61
N ASP A 211 -9.30 -36.43 -42.13
CA ASP A 211 -8.61 -36.35 -43.43
C ASP A 211 -7.12 -36.81 -43.38
N GLY A 212 -6.63 -37.29 -42.23
CA GLY A 212 -5.22 -37.67 -42.02
C GLY A 212 -4.25 -36.50 -41.88
N ARG A 213 -4.75 -35.27 -41.73
CA ARG A 213 -3.91 -34.07 -41.51
C ARG A 213 -3.61 -33.90 -40.03
N LYS A 214 -2.39 -33.48 -39.72
CA LYS A 214 -1.96 -33.16 -38.37
C LYS A 214 -2.30 -31.71 -38.03
N GLU A 215 -3.16 -31.51 -37.04
CA GLU A 215 -3.63 -30.22 -36.60
C GLU A 215 -3.09 -29.91 -35.19
N LEU A 216 -2.50 -28.72 -35.02
CA LEU A 216 -2.20 -28.17 -33.71
C LEU A 216 -3.46 -27.59 -33.05
N ILE A 217 -3.76 -28.07 -31.84
CA ILE A 217 -4.91 -27.63 -31.06
C ILE A 217 -4.49 -27.10 -29.68
N LEU A 218 -5.18 -26.07 -29.19
CA LEU A 218 -5.07 -25.61 -27.80
C LEU A 218 -6.00 -26.42 -26.91
N LEU A 219 -5.49 -26.81 -25.74
CA LEU A 219 -6.25 -27.54 -24.74
C LEU A 219 -6.94 -26.57 -23.79
N GLU A 220 -8.18 -26.88 -23.44
CA GLU A 220 -8.93 -26.27 -22.35
C GLU A 220 -9.35 -27.36 -21.37
N ASP A 221 -9.24 -27.10 -20.07
CA ASP A 221 -9.65 -28.01 -19.01
C ASP A 221 -10.95 -27.49 -18.39
N ALA A 222 -12.07 -28.10 -18.79
CA ALA A 222 -13.41 -27.70 -18.36
C ALA A 222 -13.60 -27.83 -16.84
N GLU A 223 -12.98 -28.82 -16.19
CA GLU A 223 -13.10 -29.00 -14.74
C GLU A 223 -12.37 -27.88 -13.99
N ARG A 224 -11.16 -27.52 -14.44
CA ARG A 224 -10.43 -26.38 -13.88
C ARG A 224 -11.13 -25.06 -14.15
N MET A 225 -11.68 -24.86 -15.35
CA MET A 225 -12.46 -23.67 -15.68
C MET A 225 -13.70 -23.54 -14.79
N GLU A 226 -14.37 -24.65 -14.48
CA GLU A 226 -15.49 -24.66 -13.54
C GLU A 226 -15.06 -24.26 -12.12
N LYS A 227 -13.96 -24.84 -11.63
CA LYS A 227 -13.41 -24.52 -10.30
C LYS A 227 -12.85 -23.10 -10.19
N ALA A 228 -12.37 -22.56 -11.30
CA ALA A 228 -11.78 -21.22 -11.40
C ALA A 228 -12.81 -20.14 -11.74
N ARG A 229 -14.10 -20.47 -11.78
CA ARG A 229 -15.15 -19.47 -11.99
C ARG A 229 -15.01 -18.35 -10.96
N PRO A 230 -15.11 -17.08 -11.39
CA PRO A 230 -14.95 -15.97 -10.47
C PRO A 230 -15.95 -16.03 -9.33
N ARG A 231 -15.46 -15.87 -8.10
CA ARG A 231 -16.25 -16.00 -6.86
C ARG A 231 -16.91 -14.69 -6.46
N VAL A 232 -16.47 -13.58 -7.04
CA VAL A 232 -16.90 -12.23 -6.66
C VAL A 232 -17.55 -11.51 -7.84
N PRO A 233 -18.56 -10.66 -7.59
CA PRO A 233 -19.19 -9.87 -8.65
C PRO A 233 -18.18 -8.99 -9.38
N HIS A 234 -18.38 -8.81 -10.69
CA HIS A 234 -17.56 -7.96 -11.57
C HIS A 234 -16.09 -8.40 -11.74
N ALA A 235 -15.72 -9.60 -11.28
CA ALA A 235 -14.46 -10.21 -11.65
C ALA A 235 -14.49 -10.70 -13.10
N THR A 236 -13.40 -10.49 -13.82
CA THR A 236 -13.16 -11.07 -15.15
C THR A 236 -12.95 -12.58 -15.05
N PRO A 237 -13.05 -13.34 -16.17
CA PRO A 237 -12.83 -14.79 -16.16
C PRO A 237 -11.47 -15.26 -15.60
N ASP A 238 -10.46 -14.40 -15.61
CA ASP A 238 -9.14 -14.60 -15.01
C ASP A 238 -9.04 -14.15 -13.53
N GLY A 239 -10.18 -13.86 -12.88
CA GLY A 239 -10.27 -13.51 -11.46
C GLY A 239 -9.80 -12.10 -11.13
N ILE A 240 -9.76 -11.17 -12.10
CA ILE A 240 -9.33 -9.79 -11.89
C ILE A 240 -10.55 -8.88 -11.69
N VAL A 241 -10.52 -8.07 -10.63
CA VAL A 241 -11.54 -7.05 -10.34
C VAL A 241 -11.00 -5.64 -10.62
N ASN A 242 -11.90 -4.64 -10.54
CA ASN A 242 -11.62 -3.23 -10.81
C ASN A 242 -11.13 -2.96 -12.24
N VAL A 243 -11.66 -3.74 -13.20
CA VAL A 243 -11.34 -3.59 -14.62
C VAL A 243 -12.35 -2.67 -15.30
N ILE A 244 -11.87 -1.51 -15.73
CA ILE A 244 -12.64 -0.59 -16.57
C ILE A 244 -12.55 -0.96 -18.05
N SER A 245 -13.68 -0.83 -18.77
CA SER A 245 -13.81 -1.15 -20.18
C SER A 245 -12.92 -0.26 -21.07
N VAL A 246 -12.72 -0.65 -22.33
CA VAL A 246 -11.94 0.16 -23.28
C VAL A 246 -12.74 1.41 -23.67
N GLU A 247 -14.04 1.27 -23.82
CA GLU A 247 -15.00 2.31 -24.15
C GLU A 247 -15.01 3.40 -23.09
N ASP A 248 -15.09 3.03 -21.82
CA ASP A 248 -15.08 3.97 -20.69
C ASP A 248 -13.73 4.69 -20.58
N LYS A 249 -12.60 4.00 -20.81
CA LYS A 249 -11.28 4.66 -20.88
C LYS A 249 -11.22 5.69 -22.00
N ILE A 250 -11.76 5.35 -23.17
CA ILE A 250 -11.83 6.28 -24.30
C ILE A 250 -12.75 7.46 -23.94
N SER A 251 -13.85 7.20 -23.26
CA SER A 251 -14.79 8.23 -22.80
C SER A 251 -14.11 9.21 -21.84
N LEU A 252 -13.39 8.71 -20.82
CA LEU A 252 -12.57 9.51 -19.91
C LEU A 252 -11.50 10.32 -20.67
N THR A 253 -10.77 9.67 -21.59
CA THR A 253 -9.73 10.32 -22.41
C THR A 253 -10.31 11.47 -23.24
N ARG A 254 -11.51 11.27 -23.80
CA ARG A 254 -12.23 12.25 -24.61
C ARG A 254 -13.04 13.25 -23.77
N LYS A 255 -12.97 13.16 -22.43
CA LYS A 255 -13.74 13.99 -21.48
C LYS A 255 -15.24 13.95 -21.74
N ARG A 256 -15.75 12.77 -22.09
CA ARG A 256 -17.19 12.49 -22.28
C ARG A 256 -17.84 11.91 -21.03
N GLU A 257 -17.03 11.51 -20.05
CA GLU A 257 -17.52 11.12 -18.73
C GLU A 257 -17.75 12.35 -17.87
N ASP A 258 -19.01 12.59 -17.50
CA ASP A 258 -19.39 13.64 -16.59
C ASP A 258 -19.13 13.23 -15.13
N THR A 259 -18.92 14.25 -14.28
CA THR A 259 -18.72 14.11 -12.83
C THR A 259 -19.72 14.99 -12.09
N PRO A 260 -21.02 14.73 -12.21
CA PRO A 260 -22.06 15.65 -11.77
C PRO A 260 -21.98 15.96 -10.27
N ARG A 261 -21.60 15.00 -9.43
CA ARG A 261 -21.51 15.22 -7.97
C ARG A 261 -20.29 16.06 -7.62
N ALA A 262 -19.15 15.80 -8.24
CA ALA A 262 -17.94 16.59 -8.08
C ALA A 262 -18.12 18.02 -8.61
N ASP A 263 -18.79 18.20 -9.74
CA ASP A 263 -19.04 19.51 -10.32
C ASP A 263 -20.03 20.34 -9.48
N ALA A 264 -21.11 19.70 -9.01
CA ALA A 264 -22.06 20.32 -8.07
C ALA A 264 -21.37 20.71 -6.76
N TYR A 265 -20.63 19.78 -6.14
CA TYR A 265 -19.95 20.04 -4.87
C TYR A 265 -18.83 21.08 -5.00
N THR A 266 -18.07 21.07 -6.10
CA THR A 266 -17.03 22.07 -6.35
C THR A 266 -17.64 23.46 -6.45
N THR A 267 -18.76 23.59 -7.16
CA THR A 267 -19.50 24.86 -7.29
C THR A 267 -19.99 25.35 -5.92
N TRP A 268 -20.57 24.45 -5.12
CA TRP A 268 -20.98 24.75 -3.76
C TRP A 268 -19.79 25.17 -2.88
N SER A 269 -18.68 24.44 -2.92
CA SER A 269 -17.49 24.71 -2.11
C SER A 269 -16.85 26.07 -2.41
N VAL A 270 -16.87 26.49 -3.68
CA VAL A 270 -16.40 27.83 -4.07
C VAL A 270 -17.28 28.92 -3.47
N LYS A 271 -18.62 28.77 -3.53
CA LYS A 271 -19.56 29.72 -2.92
C LYS A 271 -19.38 29.82 -1.41
N VAL A 272 -19.33 28.68 -0.72
CA VAL A 272 -19.12 28.62 0.73
C VAL A 272 -17.77 29.22 1.14
N SER A 273 -16.74 29.05 0.30
CA SER A 273 -15.44 29.70 0.55
C SER A 273 -15.52 31.23 0.41
N ALA A 274 -16.28 31.74 -0.57
CA ALA A 274 -16.51 33.18 -0.72
C ALA A 274 -17.33 33.76 0.45
N GLU A 275 -18.35 33.03 0.91
CA GLU A 275 -19.13 33.39 2.11
C GLU A 275 -18.25 33.45 3.37
N LEU A 276 -17.36 32.47 3.55
CA LEU A 276 -16.39 32.46 4.64
C LEU A 276 -15.45 33.67 4.57
N GLU A 277 -14.89 33.95 3.40
CA GLU A 277 -14.01 35.09 3.19
C GLU A 277 -14.74 36.39 3.54
N ALA A 278 -15.99 36.56 3.07
CA ALA A 278 -16.83 37.69 3.44
C ALA A 278 -17.04 37.77 4.97
N ALA A 279 -17.43 36.67 5.62
CA ALA A 279 -17.69 36.63 7.05
C ALA A 279 -16.44 36.92 7.93
N ILE A 280 -15.27 36.43 7.51
CA ILE A 280 -14.00 36.68 8.22
C ILE A 280 -13.51 38.11 7.97
N HIS A 281 -13.55 38.59 6.73
CA HIS A 281 -13.04 39.92 6.37
C HIS A 281 -13.96 41.07 6.82
N GLN A 282 -15.27 40.85 6.92
CA GLN A 282 -16.22 41.83 7.46
C GLN A 282 -16.05 42.09 8.97
N ARG A 283 -15.28 41.27 9.71
CA ARG A 283 -14.86 41.61 11.09
C ARG A 283 -13.67 42.60 11.15
N SER A 284 -13.01 42.92 10.03
CA SER A 284 -11.88 43.86 10.00
C SER A 284 -12.16 45.18 9.26
N THR A 285 -13.36 45.37 8.72
CA THR A 285 -13.77 46.62 8.07
C THR A 285 -15.01 47.20 8.72
N VAL A 286 -14.84 47.88 9.86
CA VAL A 286 -15.67 49.05 10.12
C VAL A 286 -15.20 50.12 9.12
N ARG A 287 -15.93 50.27 8.02
CA ARG A 287 -15.86 51.44 7.15
C ARG A 287 -17.28 51.94 6.92
N ASP A 288 -17.62 52.95 7.72
CA ASP A 288 -18.36 54.16 7.37
C ASP A 288 -19.28 54.05 6.14
N ASN A 289 -20.52 53.58 6.35
CA ASN A 289 -21.73 53.96 5.58
C ASN A 289 -23.01 53.22 6.04
N GLY A 290 -23.18 52.99 7.34
CA GLY A 290 -24.52 52.86 7.95
C GLY A 290 -25.47 51.73 7.48
N GLU A 291 -25.05 50.80 6.63
CA GLU A 291 -25.87 49.64 6.23
C GLU A 291 -25.16 48.33 6.59
N LEU A 292 -25.73 47.63 7.58
CA LEU A 292 -25.50 46.23 7.95
C LEU A 292 -26.91 45.67 8.23
N VAL A 293 -27.31 44.43 7.93
CA VAL A 293 -26.74 43.15 8.35
C VAL A 293 -27.43 42.06 7.49
N GLN A 294 -26.71 41.17 6.79
CA GLN A 294 -27.31 39.86 6.47
C GLN A 294 -27.42 39.13 7.81
N THR A 295 -28.64 38.92 8.30
CA THR A 295 -28.85 38.21 9.57
C THR A 295 -28.25 36.81 9.48
N ASP A 296 -27.76 36.28 10.60
CA ASP A 296 -27.26 34.89 10.70
C ASP A 296 -28.30 33.88 10.16
N GLU A 297 -29.58 34.27 10.26
CA GLU A 297 -30.76 33.60 9.74
C GLU A 297 -30.84 33.63 8.20
N GLN A 298 -30.60 34.78 7.55
CA GLN A 298 -30.54 34.85 6.08
C GLN A 298 -29.35 34.07 5.51
N ALA A 299 -28.19 34.09 6.17
CA ALA A 299 -27.04 33.29 5.77
C ALA A 299 -27.28 31.78 5.98
N LYS A 300 -28.10 31.41 6.97
CA LYS A 300 -28.54 30.02 7.16
C LYS A 300 -29.55 29.60 6.09
N ILE A 301 -30.51 30.45 5.74
CA ILE A 301 -31.47 30.25 4.65
C ILE A 301 -30.74 30.11 3.32
N ASP A 302 -29.80 30.99 2.98
CA ASP A 302 -29.03 30.91 1.73
C ASP A 302 -28.18 29.62 1.66
N ARG A 303 -27.65 29.16 2.80
CA ARG A 303 -26.94 27.87 2.92
C ARG A 303 -27.89 26.67 2.74
N GLU A 304 -29.07 26.72 3.34
CA GLU A 304 -30.12 25.70 3.18
C GLU A 304 -30.69 25.67 1.76
N GLU A 305 -30.90 26.82 1.11
CA GLU A 305 -31.29 26.94 -0.29
C GLU A 305 -30.19 26.44 -1.24
N ASN A 306 -28.91 26.75 -0.97
CA ASN A 306 -27.79 26.20 -1.74
C ASN A 306 -27.66 24.68 -1.53
N ARG A 307 -27.96 24.15 -0.34
CA ARG A 307 -28.10 22.69 -0.10
C ARG A 307 -29.30 22.10 -0.84
N ALA A 308 -30.40 22.85 -0.97
CA ALA A 308 -31.59 22.45 -1.72
C ALA A 308 -31.40 22.46 -3.25
N ARG A 309 -30.32 23.09 -3.77
CA ARG A 309 -29.95 23.03 -5.21
C ARG A 309 -29.29 21.71 -5.61
N PHE A 310 -28.89 20.87 -4.66
CA PHE A 310 -28.46 19.52 -4.99
C PHE A 310 -29.70 18.69 -5.37
N LEU A 311 -29.71 18.12 -6.59
CA LEU A 311 -30.77 17.19 -7.01
C LEU A 311 -30.86 15.97 -6.07
N GLU A 312 -29.72 15.56 -5.51
CA GLU A 312 -29.59 14.56 -4.46
C GLU A 312 -28.65 15.09 -3.36
N PRO A 313 -29.02 15.02 -2.07
CA PRO A 313 -28.15 15.44 -0.97
C PRO A 313 -26.76 14.78 -1.05
N PRO A 314 -25.66 15.52 -0.78
CA PRO A 314 -24.32 14.94 -0.76
C PRO A 314 -24.22 13.78 0.22
N PHE A 315 -23.56 12.70 -0.18
CA PHE A 315 -23.37 11.52 0.67
C PHE A 315 -22.53 11.87 1.88
N MET A 316 -23.06 11.63 3.07
CA MET A 316 -22.42 12.00 4.33
C MET A 316 -21.49 10.88 4.83
N PRO A 317 -20.45 11.20 5.62
CA PRO A 317 -19.57 10.20 6.22
C PRO A 317 -20.29 9.10 7.01
N SER A 318 -21.40 9.41 7.68
CA SER A 318 -22.18 8.44 8.47
C SER A 318 -22.94 7.41 7.63
N GLU A 319 -23.26 7.75 6.38
CA GLU A 319 -24.01 6.90 5.44
C GLU A 319 -23.10 5.89 4.74
N LYS A 320 -21.78 6.04 4.89
CA LYS A 320 -20.79 5.18 4.25
C LYS A 320 -20.72 3.82 4.92
N ARG A 321 -20.23 2.84 4.15
CA ARG A 321 -19.94 1.52 4.70
C ARG A 321 -18.93 1.63 5.84
N ARG A 322 -19.20 0.97 6.96
CA ARG A 322 -18.28 0.97 8.10
C ARG A 322 -17.09 0.05 7.80
N ILE A 323 -15.90 0.45 8.24
CA ILE A 323 -14.66 -0.35 8.11
C ILE A 323 -14.16 -0.80 9.48
N TYR A 324 -13.28 -1.81 9.46
CA TYR A 324 -12.64 -2.34 10.65
C TYR A 324 -11.11 -2.34 10.51
N PHE A 325 -10.42 -1.90 11.56
CA PHE A 325 -9.00 -2.14 11.75
C PHE A 325 -8.78 -2.59 13.19
N GLY A 326 -8.19 -3.76 13.36
CA GLY A 326 -7.74 -4.27 14.65
C GLY A 326 -6.33 -4.86 14.59
N PRO A 327 -5.79 -5.32 15.72
CA PRO A 327 -4.49 -5.99 15.82
C PRO A 327 -4.32 -7.18 14.87
N GLU A 328 -5.41 -7.88 14.57
CA GLU A 328 -5.48 -8.99 13.63
C GLU A 328 -5.57 -8.54 12.16
N THR A 329 -5.56 -7.23 11.89
CA THR A 329 -5.66 -6.66 10.54
C THR A 329 -4.33 -6.01 10.11
N PRO A 330 -3.20 -6.73 10.01
CA PRO A 330 -1.95 -6.14 9.55
C PRO A 330 -2.07 -5.67 8.10
N VAL A 331 -1.61 -4.45 7.84
CA VAL A 331 -1.83 -3.75 6.56
C VAL A 331 -0.54 -3.71 5.73
N LEU A 332 -0.60 -4.14 4.48
CA LEU A 332 0.44 -3.89 3.50
C LEU A 332 0.34 -2.45 2.97
N ALA A 333 1.41 -1.69 3.12
CA ALA A 333 1.49 -0.30 2.66
C ALA A 333 1.32 -0.17 1.13
N PRO A 334 0.88 1.00 0.64
CA PRO A 334 0.99 1.35 -0.78
C PRO A 334 2.47 1.55 -1.14
N LEU A 335 3.01 0.67 -1.97
CA LEU A 335 4.43 0.63 -2.32
C LEU A 335 4.61 0.96 -3.81
N THR A 336 5.04 2.18 -4.14
CA THR A 336 5.30 2.53 -5.54
C THR A 336 6.33 1.59 -6.17
N THR A 337 6.01 1.04 -7.34
CA THR A 337 6.72 0.00 -8.11
C THR A 337 6.57 -1.43 -7.58
N GLN A 338 6.32 -1.64 -6.29
CA GLN A 338 6.32 -2.99 -5.68
C GLN A 338 4.98 -3.47 -5.15
N GLY A 339 4.02 -2.57 -4.92
CA GLY A 339 2.66 -2.87 -4.52
C GLY A 339 1.81 -3.41 -5.67
N ASN A 340 2.44 -4.14 -6.58
CA ASN A 340 1.79 -4.79 -7.72
C ASN A 340 0.99 -6.01 -7.24
N MET A 341 -0.03 -6.39 -8.02
CA MET A 341 -0.95 -7.47 -7.66
C MET A 341 -0.24 -8.80 -7.30
N PRO A 342 0.78 -9.29 -8.04
CA PRO A 342 1.50 -10.51 -7.64
C PRO A 342 2.12 -10.43 -6.24
N PHE A 343 2.73 -9.30 -5.88
CA PHE A 343 3.32 -9.11 -4.55
C PHE A 343 2.25 -9.01 -3.45
N ARG A 344 1.15 -8.31 -3.71
CA ARG A 344 0.05 -8.18 -2.75
C ARG A 344 -0.62 -9.52 -2.47
N ARG A 345 -0.88 -10.32 -3.51
CA ARG A 345 -1.39 -11.70 -3.37
C ARG A 345 -0.46 -12.57 -2.53
N LEU A 346 0.85 -12.51 -2.78
CA LEU A 346 1.83 -13.22 -1.96
C LEU A 346 1.75 -12.81 -0.48
N CYS A 347 1.62 -11.51 -0.20
CA CYS A 347 1.49 -11.02 1.18
C CYS A 347 0.16 -11.44 1.81
N GLU A 348 -0.94 -11.46 1.04
CA GLU A 348 -2.26 -11.92 1.50
C GLU A 348 -2.21 -13.40 1.92
N ASP A 349 -1.62 -14.25 1.08
CA ASP A 349 -1.46 -15.68 1.37
C ASP A 349 -0.62 -15.94 2.62
N LEU A 350 0.23 -14.98 2.99
CA LEU A 350 1.10 -15.02 4.16
C LEU A 350 0.49 -14.29 5.36
N GLY A 351 -0.76 -13.84 5.29
CA GLY A 351 -1.50 -13.32 6.45
C GLY A 351 -1.82 -11.83 6.40
N ALA A 352 -1.40 -11.07 5.37
CA ALA A 352 -1.81 -9.67 5.24
C ALA A 352 -3.34 -9.58 5.09
N GLN A 353 -3.98 -8.77 5.92
CA GLN A 353 -5.45 -8.65 5.94
C GLN A 353 -5.95 -7.40 5.22
N PHE A 354 -5.06 -6.54 4.74
CA PHE A 354 -5.46 -5.40 3.92
C PHE A 354 -4.27 -4.89 3.11
N SER A 355 -4.52 -4.46 1.89
CA SER A 355 -3.51 -3.87 1.01
C SER A 355 -4.09 -2.69 0.22
N TYR A 356 -3.20 -1.79 -0.18
CA TYR A 356 -3.53 -0.68 -1.05
C TYR A 356 -2.99 -0.91 -2.46
N SER A 357 -3.64 -0.29 -3.45
CA SER A 357 -3.03 -0.04 -4.75
C SER A 357 -1.70 0.71 -4.59
N GLU A 358 -0.86 0.67 -5.62
CA GLU A 358 0.18 1.69 -5.74
C GLU A 358 -0.46 3.09 -5.79
N MET A 359 0.33 4.12 -5.47
CA MET A 359 -0.14 5.51 -5.50
C MET A 359 -0.55 5.91 -6.92
N ALA A 360 -1.84 6.14 -7.13
CA ALA A 360 -2.38 6.56 -8.41
C ALA A 360 -2.53 8.09 -8.50
N MET A 361 -2.07 8.71 -9.59
CA MET A 361 -2.21 10.14 -9.84
C MET A 361 -3.62 10.47 -10.33
N SER A 362 -4.31 11.38 -9.65
CA SER A 362 -5.71 11.71 -9.96
C SER A 362 -5.94 12.22 -11.39
N MET A 363 -5.01 13.02 -11.94
CA MET A 363 -5.14 13.56 -13.30
C MET A 363 -5.07 12.47 -14.38
N PRO A 364 -4.04 11.59 -14.42
CA PRO A 364 -4.04 10.44 -15.33
C PRO A 364 -5.25 9.50 -15.17
N LEU A 365 -5.79 9.33 -13.96
CA LEU A 365 -7.01 8.53 -13.75
C LEU A 365 -8.23 9.13 -14.49
N ILE A 366 -8.52 10.41 -14.28
CA ILE A 366 -9.65 11.09 -14.95
C ILE A 366 -9.42 11.25 -16.46
N GLN A 367 -8.18 11.14 -16.92
CA GLN A 367 -7.81 11.12 -18.34
C GLN A 367 -7.86 9.71 -18.96
N GLY A 368 -8.28 8.68 -18.22
CA GLY A 368 -8.40 7.32 -18.76
C GLY A 368 -7.05 6.64 -19.05
N SER A 369 -5.95 7.10 -18.43
CA SER A 369 -4.61 6.55 -18.69
C SER A 369 -4.52 5.07 -18.35
N LYS A 370 -4.14 4.24 -19.33
CA LYS A 370 -4.05 2.78 -19.17
C LYS A 370 -3.09 2.37 -18.04
N SER A 371 -1.96 3.06 -17.90
CA SER A 371 -0.97 2.73 -16.85
C SER A 371 -1.55 2.98 -15.46
N GLU A 372 -2.34 4.03 -15.31
CA GLU A 372 -2.90 4.44 -14.02
C GLU A 372 -4.01 3.50 -13.55
N TRP A 373 -4.93 3.18 -14.47
CA TRP A 373 -6.00 2.22 -14.21
C TRP A 373 -5.49 0.80 -13.97
N THR A 374 -4.27 0.48 -14.41
CA THR A 374 -3.65 -0.82 -14.13
C THR A 374 -3.28 -0.95 -12.64
N LEU A 375 -2.95 0.14 -11.96
CA LEU A 375 -2.58 0.13 -10.54
C LEU A 375 -3.75 -0.30 -9.63
N LEU A 376 -4.97 -0.04 -10.07
CA LEU A 376 -6.22 -0.27 -9.34
C LEU A 376 -6.74 -1.71 -9.45
N LYS A 377 -6.18 -2.51 -10.37
CA LYS A 377 -6.55 -3.91 -10.52
C LYS A 377 -6.18 -4.69 -9.27
N ALA A 378 -7.09 -5.55 -8.84
CA ALA A 378 -6.88 -6.52 -7.78
C ALA A 378 -7.33 -7.90 -8.22
N HIS A 379 -6.82 -8.94 -7.55
CA HIS A 379 -7.29 -10.30 -7.73
C HIS A 379 -8.49 -10.56 -6.81
N GLU A 380 -9.37 -11.49 -7.20
CA GLU A 380 -10.57 -11.82 -6.43
C GLU A 380 -10.28 -12.30 -4.99
N SER A 381 -9.09 -12.84 -4.72
CA SER A 381 -8.67 -13.18 -3.35
C SER A 381 -8.67 -11.94 -2.45
N GLU A 382 -8.23 -10.79 -2.98
CA GLU A 382 -8.16 -9.53 -2.25
C GLU A 382 -9.56 -8.94 -1.99
N MET A 383 -10.63 -9.53 -2.54
CA MET A 383 -12.03 -9.17 -2.27
C MET A 383 -12.64 -9.95 -1.11
N ALA A 384 -11.98 -10.98 -0.59
CA ALA A 384 -12.42 -11.64 0.62
C ALA A 384 -12.46 -10.64 1.80
N PRO A 385 -13.32 -10.83 2.80
CA PRO A 385 -13.34 -9.95 3.96
C PRO A 385 -12.09 -10.15 4.85
N PRO A 386 -11.65 -9.13 5.59
CA PRO A 386 -10.55 -9.25 6.54
C PRO A 386 -10.97 -10.08 7.76
N THR A 387 -9.99 -10.70 8.42
CA THR A 387 -10.19 -11.38 9.70
C THR A 387 -10.60 -10.38 10.78
N VAL A 388 -11.56 -10.77 11.63
CA VAL A 388 -12.08 -9.96 12.72
C VAL A 388 -12.19 -10.81 13.98
N ILE A 389 -11.63 -10.30 15.07
CA ILE A 389 -11.79 -10.81 16.43
C ILE A 389 -12.83 -9.92 17.11
N PRO A 390 -13.98 -10.48 17.56
CA PRO A 390 -14.98 -9.70 18.28
C PRO A 390 -14.40 -9.00 19.50
N GLY A 391 -14.74 -7.72 19.69
CA GLY A 391 -14.32 -6.92 20.84
C GLY A 391 -14.67 -5.45 20.68
N ASP A 392 -14.23 -4.63 21.64
CA ASP A 392 -14.56 -3.19 21.72
C ASP A 392 -14.10 -2.38 20.50
N ASN A 393 -13.18 -2.93 19.69
CA ASN A 393 -12.70 -2.27 18.49
C ASN A 393 -13.66 -2.36 17.30
N VAL A 394 -14.61 -3.30 17.32
CA VAL A 394 -15.60 -3.48 16.25
C VAL A 394 -16.73 -2.47 16.45
N VAL A 395 -16.91 -1.58 15.49
CA VAL A 395 -17.97 -0.56 15.55
C VAL A 395 -19.34 -1.21 15.37
N GLN A 396 -20.36 -0.67 16.05
CA GLN A 396 -21.75 -1.10 15.90
C GLN A 396 -22.14 -1.09 14.41
N GLY A 397 -22.97 -2.03 13.95
CA GLY A 397 -23.43 -2.05 12.55
C GLY A 397 -22.33 -2.27 11.50
N TYR A 398 -21.13 -2.69 11.90
CA TYR A 398 -20.13 -3.19 10.97
C TYR A 398 -20.59 -4.51 10.35
N ASP A 399 -20.59 -4.57 9.02
CA ASP A 399 -20.94 -5.75 8.23
C ASP A 399 -19.69 -6.27 7.54
N ASN A 400 -19.08 -7.31 8.12
CA ASN A 400 -17.86 -7.92 7.60
C ASN A 400 -18.07 -8.52 6.20
N SER A 401 -19.28 -8.97 5.85
CA SER A 401 -19.56 -9.59 4.54
C SER A 401 -19.47 -8.61 3.37
N LYS A 402 -19.55 -7.30 3.66
CA LYS A 402 -19.41 -6.22 2.67
C LYS A 402 -18.03 -5.57 2.70
N ASP A 403 -17.12 -6.05 3.54
CA ASP A 403 -15.74 -5.56 3.60
C ASP A 403 -14.83 -6.40 2.69
N SER A 404 -13.68 -5.85 2.34
CA SER A 404 -12.71 -6.53 1.47
C SER A 404 -11.28 -6.31 1.98
N LYS A 405 -10.24 -6.73 1.25
CA LYS A 405 -8.83 -6.50 1.62
C LYS A 405 -8.10 -5.56 0.67
N PHE A 406 -8.81 -4.83 -0.20
CA PHE A 406 -8.17 -3.95 -1.20
C PHE A 406 -8.75 -2.54 -1.22
N GLY A 407 -7.88 -1.53 -1.08
CA GLY A 407 -8.22 -0.11 -1.22
C GLY A 407 -7.40 0.58 -2.30
N ALA A 408 -7.91 1.69 -2.84
CA ALA A 408 -7.17 2.51 -3.80
C ALA A 408 -6.51 3.70 -3.09
N GLN A 409 -5.23 3.96 -3.34
CA GLN A 409 -4.58 5.20 -2.90
C GLN A 409 -4.41 6.15 -4.08
N ILE A 410 -4.86 7.40 -3.94
CA ILE A 410 -4.69 8.46 -4.93
C ILE A 410 -3.82 9.62 -4.43
N ALA A 411 -3.21 10.35 -5.36
CA ALA A 411 -2.51 11.61 -5.11
C ALA A 411 -3.11 12.74 -5.96
N ALA A 412 -3.49 13.82 -5.30
CA ALA A 412 -4.07 15.01 -5.90
C ALA A 412 -3.42 16.28 -5.33
N ASN A 413 -3.34 17.33 -6.14
CA ASN A 413 -2.86 18.65 -5.69
C ASN A 413 -3.96 19.71 -5.68
N LYS A 414 -5.18 19.44 -6.16
CA LYS A 414 -6.29 20.41 -6.18
C LYS A 414 -7.58 19.73 -5.73
N PRO A 415 -8.46 20.40 -4.97
CA PRO A 415 -9.72 19.81 -4.51
C PRO A 415 -10.54 19.20 -5.66
N TRP A 416 -10.81 19.96 -6.71
CA TRP A 416 -11.58 19.46 -7.86
C TRP A 416 -11.00 18.20 -8.49
N GLN A 417 -9.67 18.02 -8.51
CA GLN A 417 -9.04 16.81 -9.05
C GLN A 417 -9.29 15.61 -8.14
N ALA A 418 -9.15 15.79 -6.83
CA ALA A 418 -9.44 14.75 -5.85
C ALA A 418 -10.90 14.31 -5.95
N LEU A 419 -11.83 15.27 -6.07
CA LEU A 419 -13.26 15.02 -6.16
C LEU A 419 -13.62 14.28 -7.46
N LYS A 420 -13.19 14.77 -8.62
CA LYS A 420 -13.45 14.09 -9.90
C LYS A 420 -12.85 12.69 -9.94
N ALA A 421 -11.62 12.51 -9.47
CA ALA A 421 -11.01 11.18 -9.40
C ALA A 421 -11.78 10.24 -8.46
N THR A 422 -12.23 10.74 -7.31
CA THR A 422 -13.04 9.97 -6.36
C THR A 422 -14.39 9.56 -6.94
N GLU A 423 -15.08 10.46 -7.64
CA GLU A 423 -16.34 10.13 -8.31
C GLU A 423 -16.12 9.08 -9.41
N VAL A 424 -15.09 9.26 -10.25
CA VAL A 424 -14.70 8.29 -11.29
C VAL A 424 -14.37 6.92 -10.69
N LEU A 425 -13.63 6.86 -9.58
CA LEU A 425 -13.35 5.60 -8.87
C LEU A 425 -14.63 4.97 -8.30
N SER A 426 -15.51 5.76 -7.68
CA SER A 426 -16.76 5.23 -7.13
C SER A 426 -17.66 4.63 -8.21
N LYS A 427 -17.64 5.19 -9.44
CA LYS A 427 -18.41 4.71 -10.58
C LYS A 427 -17.85 3.42 -11.18
N PHE A 428 -16.55 3.38 -11.45
CA PHE A 428 -15.93 2.27 -12.21
C PHE A 428 -15.31 1.18 -11.33
N THR A 429 -15.16 1.43 -10.02
CA THR A 429 -14.60 0.49 -9.04
C THR A 429 -15.40 0.53 -7.73
N PRO A 430 -16.71 0.19 -7.76
CA PRO A 430 -17.59 0.33 -6.60
C PRO A 430 -17.21 -0.60 -5.42
N ASN A 431 -16.49 -1.68 -5.71
CA ASN A 431 -16.08 -2.69 -4.71
C ASN A 431 -14.83 -2.29 -3.91
N LEU A 432 -14.27 -1.09 -4.13
CA LEU A 432 -13.12 -0.63 -3.36
C LEU A 432 -13.46 -0.56 -1.87
N ARG A 433 -12.55 -1.07 -1.04
CA ARG A 433 -12.69 -0.99 0.41
C ARG A 433 -12.72 0.46 0.90
N VAL A 434 -11.79 1.26 0.40
CA VAL A 434 -11.57 2.66 0.74
C VAL A 434 -10.90 3.37 -0.43
N ILE A 435 -11.05 4.69 -0.47
CA ILE A 435 -10.20 5.58 -1.27
C ILE A 435 -9.31 6.37 -0.30
N ASP A 436 -8.01 6.16 -0.36
CA ASP A 436 -7.00 6.81 0.48
C ASP A 436 -6.38 8.01 -0.24
N LEU A 437 -6.28 9.15 0.45
CA LEU A 437 -5.57 10.33 -0.06
C LEU A 437 -4.12 10.31 0.45
N ASN A 438 -3.17 10.18 -0.48
CA ASN A 438 -1.75 10.27 -0.18
C ASN A 438 -1.35 11.71 0.18
N CYS A 439 -1.04 11.92 1.46
CA CYS A 439 -0.53 13.16 2.02
C CYS A 439 0.90 12.98 2.57
N GLY A 440 1.58 11.90 2.20
CA GLY A 440 2.85 11.48 2.82
C GLY A 440 4.01 11.30 1.86
N CYS A 441 3.77 11.21 0.55
CA CYS A 441 4.81 10.96 -0.44
C CYS A 441 5.86 12.09 -0.42
N PRO A 442 7.15 11.79 -0.20
CA PRO A 442 8.21 12.80 -0.13
C PRO A 442 8.88 13.08 -1.49
N ILE A 443 8.43 12.42 -2.58
CA ILE A 443 9.03 12.55 -3.91
C ILE A 443 8.96 14.02 -4.35
N GLU A 444 10.12 14.57 -4.73
CA GLU A 444 10.25 16.00 -5.03
C GLU A 444 9.28 16.50 -6.10
N LEU A 445 9.10 15.71 -7.17
CA LEU A 445 8.17 16.06 -8.25
C LEU A 445 6.72 16.18 -7.73
N VAL A 446 6.27 15.21 -6.94
CA VAL A 446 4.92 15.19 -6.36
C VAL A 446 4.74 16.34 -5.36
N PHE A 447 5.75 16.60 -4.53
CA PHE A 447 5.75 17.69 -3.57
C PHE A 447 5.69 19.06 -4.25
N ARG A 448 6.54 19.29 -5.26
CA ARG A 448 6.58 20.56 -6.00
C ARG A 448 5.28 20.83 -6.75
N ASP A 449 4.62 19.78 -7.23
CA ASP A 449 3.30 19.89 -7.85
C ASP A 449 2.20 20.18 -6.82
N GLY A 450 2.51 20.20 -5.51
CA GLY A 450 1.57 20.52 -4.43
C GLY A 450 0.70 19.34 -3.97
N ALA A 451 1.14 18.10 -4.27
CA ALA A 451 0.53 16.85 -3.83
C ALA A 451 1.41 16.12 -2.79
N GLY A 452 0.94 14.98 -2.29
CA GLY A 452 1.69 14.18 -1.32
C GLY A 452 1.97 14.97 -0.05
N SER A 453 3.21 14.93 0.44
CA SER A 453 3.61 15.63 1.67
C SER A 453 3.47 17.16 1.63
N ALA A 454 3.26 17.79 0.48
CA ALA A 454 2.97 19.23 0.40
C ALA A 454 1.64 19.58 1.08
N LEU A 455 0.68 18.64 1.08
CA LEU A 455 -0.63 18.84 1.71
C LEU A 455 -0.54 19.00 3.24
N LEU A 456 0.54 18.55 3.87
CA LEU A 456 0.76 18.67 5.32
C LEU A 456 0.89 20.11 5.79
N ASP A 457 1.33 21.02 4.91
CA ASP A 457 1.42 22.46 5.21
C ASP A 457 0.14 23.22 4.79
N HIS A 458 -0.74 22.58 4.00
CA HIS A 458 -1.97 23.17 3.46
C HIS A 458 -3.23 22.61 4.15
N HIS A 459 -3.30 22.74 5.47
CA HIS A 459 -4.34 22.22 6.35
C HIS A 459 -5.79 22.41 5.83
N SER A 460 -6.19 23.65 5.50
CA SER A 460 -7.56 23.95 5.05
C SER A 460 -7.87 23.34 3.67
N LYS A 461 -6.85 23.18 2.82
CA LYS A 461 -6.98 22.54 1.51
C LYS A 461 -7.17 21.03 1.64
N LEU A 462 -6.40 20.40 2.53
CA LEU A 462 -6.55 18.98 2.84
C LEU A 462 -7.95 18.68 3.39
N GLU A 463 -8.43 19.51 4.31
CA GLU A 463 -9.78 19.38 4.87
C GLU A 463 -10.87 19.49 3.79
N LYS A 464 -10.77 20.49 2.89
CA LYS A 464 -11.69 20.63 1.74
C LYS A 464 -11.65 19.41 0.81
N MET A 465 -10.46 18.82 0.60
CA MET A 465 -10.32 17.60 -0.20
C MET A 465 -11.04 16.42 0.46
N ILE A 466 -10.76 16.12 1.73
CA ILE A 466 -11.36 14.98 2.43
C ILE A 466 -12.89 15.11 2.47
N ARG A 467 -13.40 16.31 2.83
CA ARG A 467 -14.83 16.58 2.89
C ARG A 467 -15.52 16.39 1.53
N GLY A 468 -14.94 16.96 0.47
CA GLY A 468 -15.52 16.83 -0.86
C GLY A 468 -15.37 15.43 -1.45
N MET A 469 -14.31 14.69 -1.12
CA MET A 469 -14.18 13.27 -1.47
C MET A 469 -15.30 12.45 -0.82
N ASN A 470 -15.59 12.68 0.46
CA ASN A 470 -16.72 12.05 1.14
C ASN A 470 -18.05 12.36 0.45
N ALA A 471 -18.28 13.60 0.01
CA ALA A 471 -19.52 13.98 -0.68
C ALA A 471 -19.77 13.24 -2.01
N VAL A 472 -18.72 12.71 -2.66
CA VAL A 472 -18.80 12.16 -4.03
C VAL A 472 -18.41 10.68 -4.14
N SER A 473 -18.04 10.03 -3.03
CA SER A 473 -17.56 8.64 -3.05
C SER A 473 -18.65 7.56 -2.85
N LEU A 474 -19.93 7.94 -2.76
CA LEU A 474 -21.03 7.03 -2.37
C LEU A 474 -20.71 6.32 -1.05
N GLU A 475 -20.92 5.01 -0.97
CA GLU A 475 -20.68 4.18 0.21
C GLU A 475 -19.19 3.98 0.54
N ILE A 476 -18.26 4.34 -0.36
CA ILE A 476 -16.83 4.07 -0.18
C ILE A 476 -16.22 5.08 0.81
N PRO A 477 -15.65 4.63 1.95
CA PRO A 477 -15.04 5.52 2.94
C PRO A 477 -13.74 6.14 2.47
N ILE A 478 -13.47 7.35 2.97
CA ILE A 478 -12.23 8.08 2.69
C ILE A 478 -11.23 7.90 3.84
N THR A 479 -10.01 7.54 3.50
CA THR A 479 -8.88 7.41 4.44
C THR A 479 -7.73 8.32 4.02
N VAL A 480 -6.79 8.56 4.93
CA VAL A 480 -5.66 9.45 4.67
C VAL A 480 -4.35 8.90 5.21
N LYS A 481 -3.29 9.00 4.42
CA LYS A 481 -1.93 8.65 4.83
C LYS A 481 -1.03 9.87 4.92
N ILE A 482 -0.59 10.21 6.13
CA ILE A 482 0.23 11.39 6.44
C ILE A 482 1.64 11.02 6.93
N ARG A 483 2.48 12.04 7.10
CA ARG A 483 3.78 12.01 7.79
C ARG A 483 3.73 12.94 9.01
N MET A 484 4.75 12.92 9.87
CA MET A 484 4.82 13.80 11.05
C MET A 484 4.73 15.28 10.70
N GLY A 485 5.24 15.67 9.54
CA GLY A 485 5.26 17.05 9.03
C GLY A 485 6.20 17.17 7.84
N THR A 486 6.34 18.36 7.26
CA THR A 486 7.29 18.58 6.16
C THR A 486 8.74 18.76 6.65
N LYS A 487 8.92 19.25 7.88
CA LYS A 487 10.23 19.56 8.49
C LYS A 487 10.46 18.75 9.76
N ASP A 488 11.71 18.44 10.07
CA ASP A 488 12.08 17.56 11.19
C ASP A 488 11.67 18.11 12.57
N ASN A 489 11.93 19.39 12.81
CA ASN A 489 11.71 20.02 14.11
C ASN A 489 10.39 20.80 14.19
N GLN A 490 9.47 20.56 13.25
CA GLN A 490 8.17 21.21 13.18
C GLN A 490 7.10 20.17 12.78
N PRO A 491 6.83 19.17 13.65
CA PRO A 491 5.78 18.20 13.37
C PRO A 491 4.40 18.89 13.41
N THR A 492 3.56 18.59 12.41
CA THR A 492 2.20 19.15 12.25
C THR A 492 1.11 18.08 12.40
N ALA A 493 1.47 16.80 12.46
CA ALA A 493 0.53 15.70 12.43
C ALA A 493 -0.52 15.71 13.58
N GLN A 494 -0.20 16.10 14.81
CA GLN A 494 -1.21 16.19 15.88
C GLN A 494 -2.31 17.21 15.53
N LYS A 495 -1.92 18.40 15.04
CA LYS A 495 -2.86 19.44 14.59
C LYS A 495 -3.68 18.98 13.39
N LEU A 496 -3.05 18.26 12.45
CA LEU A 496 -3.74 17.70 11.29
C LEU A 496 -4.75 16.62 11.70
N VAL A 497 -4.37 15.73 12.62
CA VAL A 497 -5.25 14.70 13.19
C VAL A 497 -6.47 15.33 13.84
N GLU A 498 -6.27 16.31 14.73
CA GLU A 498 -7.36 17.04 15.38
C GLU A 498 -8.28 17.70 14.35
N ARG A 499 -7.71 18.39 13.34
CA ARG A 499 -8.48 19.00 12.25
C ARG A 499 -9.25 17.98 11.40
N MET A 500 -8.70 16.78 11.17
CA MET A 500 -9.37 15.74 10.38
C MET A 500 -10.50 15.04 11.14
N VAL A 501 -10.42 15.01 12.48
CA VAL A 501 -11.43 14.39 13.35
C VAL A 501 -12.51 15.39 13.78
N LEU A 502 -12.15 16.64 14.08
CA LEU A 502 -13.07 17.66 14.61
C LEU A 502 -13.44 18.77 13.60
N GLY A 503 -12.69 18.91 12.51
CA GLY A 503 -12.78 20.06 11.62
C GLY A 503 -11.88 21.22 12.06
N GLY A 504 -11.56 22.10 11.11
CA GLY A 504 -10.82 23.32 11.37
C GLY A 504 -11.70 24.46 11.89
N TYR A 505 -11.07 25.55 12.34
CA TYR A 505 -11.76 26.78 12.71
C TYR A 505 -12.74 27.26 11.63
N GLU A 506 -12.33 27.18 10.37
CA GLU A 506 -13.14 27.57 9.22
C GLU A 506 -14.42 26.73 9.11
N SER A 507 -14.34 25.42 9.37
CA SER A 507 -15.50 24.53 9.35
C SER A 507 -16.42 24.75 10.53
N SER A 508 -15.88 25.13 11.70
CA SER A 508 -16.70 25.50 12.86
C SER A 508 -17.47 26.80 12.62
N VAL A 509 -16.85 27.81 12.02
CA VAL A 509 -17.50 29.10 11.69
C VAL A 509 -18.65 28.90 10.71
N LEU A 510 -18.51 27.97 9.77
CA LEU A 510 -19.51 27.71 8.73
C LEU A 510 -20.49 26.58 9.06
N ASP A 511 -20.38 25.98 10.25
CA ASP A 511 -21.18 24.84 10.66
C ASP A 511 -21.15 23.69 9.64
N LEU A 512 -19.94 23.34 9.18
CA LEU A 512 -19.72 22.26 8.21
C LEU A 512 -19.44 20.90 8.86
N GLY A 513 -19.23 20.87 10.19
CA GLY A 513 -18.78 19.68 10.91
C GLY A 513 -17.36 19.23 10.54
N PRO A 514 -16.90 18.06 11.02
CA PRO A 514 -15.61 17.49 10.63
C PRO A 514 -15.57 17.00 9.18
N PRO A 515 -14.40 16.87 8.55
CA PRO A 515 -14.29 16.41 7.17
C PRO A 515 -14.59 14.92 6.98
N GLY A 516 -14.57 14.12 8.05
CA GLY A 516 -15.05 12.73 8.05
C GLY A 516 -14.02 11.69 7.58
N ALA A 517 -12.76 11.79 7.99
CA ALA A 517 -11.76 10.75 7.69
C ALA A 517 -12.05 9.45 8.47
N ALA A 518 -12.29 8.34 7.77
CA ALA A 518 -12.63 7.05 8.38
C ALA A 518 -11.44 6.36 9.05
N ALA A 519 -10.24 6.58 8.52
CA ALA A 519 -8.99 6.15 9.14
C ALA A 519 -7.84 7.10 8.76
N ILE A 520 -6.89 7.25 9.68
CA ILE A 520 -5.67 8.04 9.49
C ILE A 520 -4.46 7.11 9.69
N THR A 521 -3.58 7.04 8.70
CA THR A 521 -2.28 6.36 8.84
C THR A 521 -1.17 7.39 9.01
N LEU A 522 -0.37 7.27 10.06
CA LEU A 522 0.79 8.15 10.30
C LEU A 522 2.10 7.40 10.07
N HIS A 523 2.89 7.88 9.11
CA HIS A 523 4.30 7.51 9.02
C HIS A 523 5.11 8.33 10.03
N GLY A 524 5.81 7.66 10.94
CA GLY A 524 6.63 8.26 12.01
C GLY A 524 7.90 8.96 11.52
N ARG A 525 7.88 9.60 10.35
CA ARG A 525 8.97 10.44 9.85
C ARG A 525 8.42 11.73 9.28
N SER A 526 9.21 12.78 9.32
CA SER A 526 8.99 13.99 8.51
C SER A 526 9.24 13.69 7.03
N ARG A 527 8.82 14.60 6.15
CA ARG A 527 9.22 14.58 4.73
C ARG A 527 10.74 14.70 4.59
N GLN A 528 11.37 15.65 5.28
CA GLN A 528 12.80 15.95 5.20
C GLN A 528 13.67 14.75 5.60
N GLN A 529 13.28 14.03 6.65
CA GLN A 529 13.93 12.80 7.08
C GLN A 529 13.96 11.75 5.98
N ARG A 530 12.93 11.71 5.12
CA ARG A 530 12.69 10.66 4.13
C ARG A 530 12.79 9.27 4.76
N TYR A 531 13.96 8.64 4.68
CA TYR A 531 14.30 7.34 5.29
C TYR A 531 15.67 7.33 6.00
N THR A 532 16.27 8.50 6.25
CA THR A 532 17.61 8.66 6.82
C THR A 532 17.70 8.41 8.32
N ARG A 533 16.56 8.39 9.03
CA ARG A 533 16.45 8.17 10.47
C ARG A 533 15.43 7.07 10.77
N GLN A 534 15.38 6.60 12.00
CA GLN A 534 14.33 5.69 12.47
C GLN A 534 12.96 6.39 12.52
N ALA A 535 11.89 5.61 12.44
CA ALA A 535 10.54 6.11 12.69
C ALA A 535 10.34 6.43 14.19
N ASP A 536 9.73 7.57 14.47
CA ASP A 536 9.39 8.03 15.81
C ASP A 536 8.04 7.45 16.25
N TRP A 537 8.09 6.30 16.91
CA TRP A 537 6.91 5.63 17.47
C TRP A 537 6.38 6.30 18.74
N GLY A 538 7.21 7.08 19.44
CA GLY A 538 6.75 7.90 20.57
C GLY A 538 5.76 8.97 20.09
N TYR A 539 6.11 9.68 19.01
CA TYR A 539 5.20 10.66 18.41
C TYR A 539 3.95 10.02 17.79
N ILE A 540 4.06 8.79 17.22
CA ILE A 540 2.88 8.02 16.81
C ILE A 540 1.98 7.72 18.01
N SER A 541 2.56 7.32 19.16
CA SER A 541 1.81 7.06 20.39
C SER A 541 1.06 8.29 20.89
N ASP A 542 1.69 9.47 20.87
CA ASP A 542 1.02 10.73 21.22
C ASP A 542 -0.20 11.01 20.32
N CYS A 543 -0.08 10.77 19.01
CA CYS A 543 -1.19 10.90 18.07
C CYS A 543 -2.28 9.83 18.30
N ALA A 544 -1.91 8.60 18.64
CA ALA A 544 -2.86 7.53 18.96
C ALA A 544 -3.66 7.86 20.22
N ALA A 545 -2.99 8.34 21.27
CA ALA A 545 -3.63 8.81 22.50
C ALA A 545 -4.57 9.99 22.24
N LEU A 546 -4.18 10.93 21.38
CA LEU A 546 -5.05 12.02 20.92
C LEU A 546 -6.33 11.48 20.27
N ILE A 547 -6.23 10.57 19.30
CA ILE A 547 -7.40 10.02 18.58
C ILE A 547 -8.30 9.23 19.52
N LYS A 548 -7.74 8.38 20.40
CA LYS A 548 -8.51 7.67 21.42
C LYS A 548 -9.28 8.64 22.32
N ARG A 549 -8.65 9.75 22.72
CA ARG A 549 -9.31 10.80 23.51
C ARG A 549 -10.40 11.51 22.70
N LEU A 550 -10.20 11.78 21.41
CA LEU A 550 -11.21 12.42 20.55
C LEU A 550 -12.41 11.51 20.34
N ASN A 551 -12.20 10.23 20.04
CA ASN A 551 -13.26 9.22 19.93
C ASN A 551 -14.04 9.10 21.26
N LYS A 552 -13.36 9.07 22.43
CA LYS A 552 -14.04 9.01 23.74
C LYS A 552 -14.76 10.30 24.15
N LYS A 553 -14.17 11.47 23.87
CA LYS A 553 -14.81 12.76 24.16
C LYS A 553 -16.09 12.92 23.37
N GLN A 554 -16.13 12.38 22.16
CA GLN A 554 -17.34 12.32 21.36
C GLN A 554 -18.43 11.47 22.02
N ASP A 555 -18.08 10.35 22.66
CA ASP A 555 -19.05 9.52 23.41
C ASP A 555 -19.58 10.20 24.69
N ALA A 556 -18.82 11.12 25.29
CA ALA A 556 -19.15 11.79 26.55
C ALA A 556 -19.78 13.19 26.40
N LEU A 557 -19.72 13.81 25.22
CA LEU A 557 -20.22 15.16 24.92
C LEU A 557 -21.69 15.14 24.50
N THR A 558 -22.56 14.54 25.32
CA THR A 558 -24.03 14.55 25.09
C THR A 558 -24.70 15.87 25.48
N ASP A 559 -23.94 16.90 25.92
CA ASP A 559 -24.53 18.13 26.48
C ASP A 559 -23.62 19.38 26.42
N THR A 560 -23.09 19.79 25.25
CA THR A 560 -22.66 21.20 25.01
C THR A 560 -22.73 21.59 23.53
N ILE A 561 -22.84 22.90 23.26
CA ILE A 561 -23.01 23.63 21.98
C ILE A 561 -22.03 23.29 20.83
N ARG A 562 -21.08 22.36 21.01
CA ARG A 562 -20.08 21.93 20.00
C ARG A 562 -20.10 20.42 19.74
N GLU A 563 -21.27 19.79 19.80
CA GLU A 563 -21.41 18.40 19.38
C GLU A 563 -21.18 18.31 17.86
N PRO A 564 -20.21 17.52 17.38
CA PRO A 564 -20.11 17.22 15.97
C PRO A 564 -21.32 16.36 15.57
N ASP A 565 -22.16 16.90 14.68
CA ASP A 565 -23.34 16.21 14.16
C ASP A 565 -22.97 14.79 13.70
N ALA A 566 -23.68 13.79 14.24
CA ALA A 566 -23.46 12.38 13.95
C ALA A 566 -23.41 12.06 12.45
N ARG A 567 -24.07 12.85 11.60
CA ARG A 567 -24.04 12.73 10.13
C ARG A 567 -22.62 12.90 9.55
N HIS A 568 -21.80 13.74 10.17
CA HIS A 568 -20.43 14.00 9.70
C HIS A 568 -19.40 12.99 10.23
N MET A 569 -19.85 12.00 11.00
CA MET A 569 -18.97 11.05 11.68
C MET A 569 -18.87 9.73 10.93
N PRO A 570 -17.66 9.27 10.57
CA PRO A 570 -17.48 7.96 9.95
C PRO A 570 -17.61 6.84 10.98
N ASN A 571 -17.92 5.62 10.54
CA ASN A 571 -17.94 4.41 11.37
C ASN A 571 -18.78 4.51 12.66
N GLY A 572 -19.83 5.33 12.68
CA GLY A 572 -20.62 5.56 13.90
C GLY A 572 -19.86 6.31 15.00
N GLY A 573 -18.89 7.14 14.65
CA GLY A 573 -18.14 7.98 15.60
C GLY A 573 -16.66 7.62 15.73
N LYS A 574 -16.21 6.48 15.22
CA LYS A 574 -14.81 6.04 15.36
C LYS A 574 -13.96 6.35 14.13
N THR A 575 -12.94 7.19 14.29
CA THR A 575 -11.82 7.24 13.34
C THR A 575 -10.72 6.27 13.78
N TYR A 576 -10.36 5.32 12.91
CA TYR A 576 -9.24 4.39 13.17
C TYR A 576 -7.89 5.06 12.95
N PHE A 577 -6.87 4.60 13.67
CA PHE A 577 -5.51 5.12 13.58
C PHE A 577 -4.49 4.01 13.37
N LEU A 578 -3.71 4.12 12.29
CA LEU A 578 -2.69 3.14 11.95
C LEU A 578 -1.29 3.74 12.08
N GLY A 579 -0.41 3.02 12.75
CA GLY A 579 1.01 3.33 12.82
C GLY A 579 1.75 2.83 11.59
N ASN A 580 2.74 3.59 11.11
CA ASN A 580 3.58 3.16 10.00
C ASN A 580 5.03 3.58 10.21
N GLY A 581 5.94 2.68 9.86
CA GLY A 581 7.38 2.93 9.83
C GLY A 581 8.13 1.88 10.63
N ASP A 582 9.14 1.28 9.99
CA ASP A 582 10.14 0.45 10.67
C ASP A 582 9.63 -0.74 11.51
N CYS A 583 8.47 -1.30 11.17
CA CYS A 583 8.01 -2.59 11.67
C CYS A 583 8.63 -3.73 10.83
N TYR A 584 9.40 -4.61 11.46
CA TYR A 584 10.22 -5.64 10.80
C TYR A 584 10.10 -7.03 11.42
N SER A 585 9.39 -7.16 12.53
CA SER A 585 9.10 -8.41 13.24
C SER A 585 7.71 -8.38 13.87
N HIS A 586 7.20 -9.55 14.26
CA HIS A 586 5.98 -9.63 15.08
C HIS A 586 6.15 -8.88 16.41
N VAL A 587 7.32 -8.94 17.04
CA VAL A 587 7.60 -8.17 18.28
C VAL A 587 7.45 -6.67 18.06
N ASP A 588 7.96 -6.13 16.94
CA ASP A 588 7.74 -4.71 16.61
C ASP A 588 6.25 -4.43 16.43
N TYR A 589 5.54 -5.30 15.70
CA TYR A 589 4.10 -5.15 15.46
C TYR A 589 3.31 -5.12 16.78
N ASP A 590 3.56 -6.11 17.65
CA ASP A 590 2.89 -6.26 18.94
C ASP A 590 3.24 -5.11 19.89
N ASP A 591 4.50 -4.69 19.95
CA ASP A 591 4.94 -3.52 20.71
C ASP A 591 4.19 -2.26 20.24
N HIS A 592 4.09 -2.05 18.93
CA HIS A 592 3.42 -0.87 18.39
C HIS A 592 1.92 -0.88 18.65
N VAL A 593 1.25 -2.03 18.55
CA VAL A 593 -0.17 -2.15 18.92
C VAL A 593 -0.36 -1.92 20.42
N ASN A 594 0.41 -2.60 21.27
CA ASN A 594 0.20 -2.62 22.72
C ASN A 594 0.70 -1.34 23.41
N ASN A 595 1.89 -0.86 23.05
CA ASN A 595 2.56 0.25 23.72
C ASN A 595 2.35 1.59 23.00
N ALA A 596 2.45 1.62 21.65
CA ALA A 596 2.12 2.86 20.93
C ALA A 596 0.60 3.08 20.84
N GLY A 597 -0.21 2.02 20.98
CA GLY A 597 -1.66 2.12 21.13
C GLY A 597 -2.40 2.44 19.84
N VAL A 598 -1.83 2.08 18.68
CA VAL A 598 -2.50 2.18 17.37
C VAL A 598 -3.53 1.05 17.21
N ASP A 599 -4.55 1.22 16.36
CA ASP A 599 -5.53 0.15 16.09
C ASP A 599 -4.92 -0.99 15.27
N SER A 600 -3.98 -0.67 14.37
CA SER A 600 -3.19 -1.64 13.59
C SER A 600 -1.90 -0.98 13.07
N VAL A 601 -0.96 -1.79 12.59
CA VAL A 601 0.27 -1.34 11.95
C VAL A 601 0.25 -1.59 10.45
N MET A 602 0.64 -0.57 9.69
CA MET A 602 0.93 -0.67 8.28
C MET A 602 2.41 -1.00 8.06
N VAL A 603 2.65 -2.17 7.49
CA VAL A 603 3.96 -2.73 7.17
C VAL A 603 4.36 -2.36 5.74
N ALA A 604 5.59 -1.87 5.56
CA ALA A 604 6.10 -1.42 4.26
C ALA A 604 7.37 -2.19 3.85
N ARG A 605 8.55 -1.65 4.14
CA ARG A 605 9.84 -2.28 3.81
C ARG A 605 10.03 -3.64 4.47
N GLY A 606 9.43 -3.86 5.65
CA GLY A 606 9.47 -5.16 6.31
C GLY A 606 8.88 -6.26 5.45
N ALA A 607 7.73 -6.02 4.82
CA ALA A 607 7.12 -6.96 3.88
C ALA A 607 7.99 -7.18 2.62
N LEU A 608 8.62 -6.13 2.08
CA LEU A 608 9.51 -6.26 0.92
C LEU A 608 10.76 -7.09 1.19
N ILE A 609 11.32 -6.96 2.39
CA ILE A 609 12.48 -7.76 2.82
C ILE A 609 12.03 -9.18 3.18
N LYS A 610 10.87 -9.32 3.80
CA LYS A 610 10.37 -10.55 4.40
C LYS A 610 8.84 -10.64 4.31
N PRO A 611 8.25 -11.15 3.22
CA PRO A 611 6.79 -11.19 3.07
C PRO A 611 6.08 -12.03 4.13
N TRP A 612 6.75 -13.09 4.65
CA TRP A 612 6.22 -13.91 5.74
C TRP A 612 6.26 -13.21 7.10
N LEU A 613 6.61 -11.92 7.16
CA LEU A 613 6.39 -11.10 8.35
C LEU A 613 4.92 -11.08 8.77
N PHE A 614 3.99 -11.14 7.81
CA PHE A 614 2.56 -11.26 8.14
C PHE A 614 2.24 -12.60 8.83
N GLU A 615 2.93 -13.68 8.47
CA GLU A 615 2.76 -15.00 9.06
C GLU A 615 3.36 -15.01 10.47
N GLU A 616 4.50 -14.34 10.67
CA GLU A 616 5.08 -14.10 12.00
C GLU A 616 4.11 -13.32 12.89
N ILE A 617 3.48 -12.26 12.38
CA ILE A 617 2.50 -11.46 13.13
C ILE A 617 1.31 -12.34 13.53
N GLN A 618 0.77 -13.12 12.60
CA GLN A 618 -0.36 -14.00 12.89
C GLN A 618 -0.03 -15.10 13.90
N THR A 619 1.19 -15.63 13.85
CA THR A 619 1.63 -16.72 14.73
C THR A 619 2.26 -16.26 16.04
N GLY A 620 2.59 -14.97 16.18
CA GLY A 620 3.26 -14.40 17.35
C GLY A 620 4.66 -14.97 17.58
N GLN A 621 5.36 -15.40 16.53
CA GLN A 621 6.70 -16.00 16.64
C GLN A 621 7.61 -15.65 15.45
N TYR A 622 8.92 -15.79 15.66
CA TYR A 622 9.90 -15.66 14.59
C TYR A 622 9.93 -16.90 13.72
N LEU A 623 10.01 -16.71 12.39
CA LEU A 623 10.02 -17.82 11.43
C LEU A 623 11.33 -17.83 10.63
N ASP A 624 12.19 -18.82 10.90
CA ASP A 624 13.42 -19.05 10.14
C ASP A 624 13.16 -19.86 8.87
N LYS A 625 12.54 -19.22 7.87
CA LYS A 625 12.26 -19.88 6.59
C LYS A 625 13.57 -20.32 5.91
N SER A 626 13.65 -21.60 5.60
CA SER A 626 14.77 -22.21 4.87
C SER A 626 14.94 -21.57 3.49
N ALA A 627 16.11 -21.74 2.87
CA ALA A 627 16.35 -21.26 1.51
C ALA A 627 15.35 -21.82 0.50
N THR A 628 14.93 -23.08 0.66
CA THR A 628 13.94 -23.74 -0.21
C THR A 628 12.54 -23.14 -0.04
N GLU A 629 12.09 -22.88 1.19
CA GLU A 629 10.81 -22.20 1.42
C GLU A 629 10.81 -20.78 0.84
N ARG A 630 11.92 -20.05 1.01
CA ARG A 630 12.09 -18.71 0.43
C ARG A 630 12.08 -18.75 -1.09
N LEU A 631 12.66 -19.79 -1.70
CA LEU A 631 12.64 -20.01 -3.14
C LEU A 631 11.21 -20.30 -3.63
N ALA A 632 10.42 -21.05 -2.86
CA ALA A 632 9.02 -21.32 -3.18
C ALA A 632 8.15 -20.04 -3.18
N TYR A 633 8.44 -19.07 -2.30
CA TYR A 633 7.77 -17.76 -2.35
C TYR A 633 8.12 -16.98 -3.63
N ILE A 634 9.36 -17.07 -4.10
CA ILE A 634 9.79 -16.50 -5.38
C ILE A 634 9.07 -17.17 -6.55
N GLU A 635 8.98 -18.50 -6.54
CA GLU A 635 8.20 -19.25 -7.54
C GLU A 635 6.74 -18.81 -7.54
N LYS A 636 6.14 -18.64 -6.35
CA LYS A 636 4.75 -18.20 -6.20
C LYS A 636 4.52 -16.81 -6.77
N PHE A 637 5.43 -15.87 -6.51
CA PHE A 637 5.41 -14.54 -7.14
C PHE A 637 5.49 -14.66 -8.68
N VAL A 638 6.37 -15.51 -9.20
CA VAL A 638 6.49 -15.74 -10.66
C VAL A 638 5.19 -16.28 -11.24
N LYS A 639 4.57 -17.27 -10.61
CA LYS A 639 3.28 -17.83 -11.04
C LYS A 639 2.19 -16.75 -11.07
N TYR A 640 2.09 -15.93 -10.02
CA TYR A 640 1.15 -14.81 -9.98
C TYR A 640 1.47 -13.71 -11.01
N GLY A 641 2.75 -13.45 -11.28
CA GLY A 641 3.18 -12.54 -12.33
C GLY A 641 2.76 -13.00 -13.72
N LEU A 642 2.96 -14.28 -14.04
CA LEU A 642 2.55 -14.85 -15.33
C LEU A 642 1.03 -14.94 -15.50
N GLN A 643 0.28 -15.09 -14.41
CA GLN A 643 -1.19 -14.97 -14.42
C GLN A 643 -1.63 -13.52 -14.66
N ALA A 644 -1.02 -12.55 -13.99
CA ALA A 644 -1.46 -11.15 -14.03
C ALA A 644 -0.99 -10.37 -15.28
N TRP A 645 0.23 -10.65 -15.76
CA TRP A 645 0.85 -9.92 -16.88
C TRP A 645 0.92 -10.72 -18.17
N GLY A 646 0.53 -11.99 -18.14
CA GLY A 646 0.61 -12.90 -19.27
C GLY A 646 1.80 -13.85 -19.19
N SER A 647 1.69 -14.95 -19.91
CA SER A 647 2.73 -15.98 -20.04
C SER A 647 3.41 -15.96 -21.40
N ASP A 648 3.14 -14.92 -22.21
CA ASP A 648 3.87 -14.60 -23.43
C ASP A 648 5.21 -13.92 -23.11
N GLU A 649 6.01 -13.63 -24.14
CA GLU A 649 7.32 -12.98 -23.98
C GLU A 649 7.23 -11.65 -23.22
N HIS A 650 6.17 -10.86 -23.47
CA HIS A 650 5.96 -9.59 -22.78
C HIS A 650 5.68 -9.79 -21.28
N GLY A 651 4.80 -10.72 -20.94
CA GLY A 651 4.45 -11.04 -19.56
C GLY A 651 5.61 -11.67 -18.79
N VAL A 652 6.41 -12.53 -19.42
CA VAL A 652 7.66 -13.08 -18.86
C VAL A 652 8.66 -11.96 -18.55
N GLY A 653 8.89 -11.05 -19.51
CA GLY A 653 9.80 -9.91 -19.31
C GLY A 653 9.33 -8.97 -18.20
N THR A 654 8.03 -8.71 -18.13
CA THR A 654 7.42 -7.88 -17.08
C THR A 654 7.55 -8.54 -15.71
N THR A 655 7.26 -9.85 -15.62
CA THR A 655 7.43 -10.64 -14.40
C THR A 655 8.86 -10.63 -13.91
N ARG A 656 9.83 -10.88 -14.81
CA ARG A 656 11.25 -10.84 -14.48
C ARG A 656 11.66 -9.49 -13.91
N ARG A 657 11.23 -8.39 -14.54
CA ARG A 657 11.58 -7.05 -14.09
C ARG A 657 11.10 -6.79 -12.66
N PHE A 658 9.82 -7.03 -12.37
CA PHE A 658 9.28 -6.78 -11.02
C PHE A 658 9.83 -7.76 -9.98
N LEU A 659 10.13 -9.01 -10.37
CA LEU A 659 10.83 -9.94 -9.50
C LEU A 659 12.21 -9.39 -9.10
N LEU A 660 13.02 -8.94 -10.06
CA LEU A 660 14.36 -8.41 -9.78
C LEU A 660 14.31 -7.15 -8.90
N GLU A 661 13.31 -6.29 -9.11
CA GLU A 661 13.08 -5.17 -8.22
C GLU A 661 12.79 -5.67 -6.80
N TRP A 662 11.95 -6.70 -6.62
CA TRP A 662 11.66 -7.25 -5.29
C TRP A 662 12.90 -7.94 -4.67
N LEU A 663 13.68 -8.66 -5.46
CA LEU A 663 14.94 -9.28 -5.01
C LEU A 663 15.93 -8.23 -4.49
N SER A 664 15.90 -7.00 -5.03
CA SER A 664 16.68 -5.86 -4.52
C SER A 664 16.29 -5.40 -3.11
N PHE A 665 15.21 -5.91 -2.52
CA PHE A 665 14.87 -5.74 -1.11
C PHE A 665 15.13 -7.01 -0.31
N THR A 666 14.71 -8.17 -0.83
CA THR A 666 14.78 -9.44 -0.10
C THR A 666 16.21 -9.87 0.25
N TYR A 667 17.22 -9.46 -0.54
CA TYR A 667 18.63 -9.81 -0.25
C TYR A 667 19.12 -9.29 1.11
N ARG A 668 18.43 -8.30 1.68
CA ARG A 668 18.74 -7.74 3.01
C ARG A 668 18.30 -8.63 4.16
N TYR A 669 17.46 -9.63 3.90
CA TYR A 669 17.06 -10.56 4.92
C TYR A 669 18.25 -11.43 5.34
N VAL A 670 18.65 -11.28 6.60
CA VAL A 670 19.59 -12.19 7.25
C VAL A 670 18.76 -13.25 7.96
N PRO A 671 18.91 -14.55 7.62
CA PRO A 671 18.18 -15.61 8.27
C PRO A 671 18.41 -15.62 9.79
N ILE A 672 17.34 -15.72 10.56
CA ILE A 672 17.40 -15.52 12.02
C ILE A 672 18.28 -16.56 12.71
N GLY A 673 18.39 -17.78 12.16
CA GLY A 673 19.26 -18.83 12.70
C GLY A 673 20.76 -18.50 12.63
N LEU A 674 21.14 -17.49 11.83
CA LEU A 674 22.51 -17.01 11.68
C LEU A 674 22.82 -15.88 12.66
N LEU A 675 21.82 -15.34 13.36
CA LEU A 675 22.00 -14.25 14.31
C LEU A 675 22.43 -14.76 15.69
N GLU A 676 23.26 -14.01 16.40
CA GLU A 676 23.76 -14.33 17.75
C GLU A 676 22.67 -14.13 18.82
N TYR A 677 21.80 -13.14 18.65
CA TYR A 677 20.68 -12.87 19.55
C TYR A 677 19.45 -12.36 18.78
N LEU A 678 18.28 -12.54 19.40
CA LEU A 678 17.00 -11.99 18.97
C LEU A 678 16.55 -10.93 19.98
N PRO A 679 15.79 -9.89 19.58
CA PRO A 679 15.15 -9.67 18.28
C PRO A 679 16.14 -9.25 17.16
N PRO A 680 15.87 -9.59 15.89
CA PRO A 680 16.67 -9.11 14.78
C PRO A 680 16.42 -7.61 14.58
N ASN A 681 17.48 -6.80 14.53
CA ASN A 681 17.33 -5.42 14.08
C ASN A 681 17.72 -5.34 12.61
N ILE A 682 16.71 -5.27 11.75
CA ILE A 682 16.91 -5.34 10.30
C ILE A 682 17.65 -4.12 9.72
N GLN A 683 17.79 -3.03 10.49
CA GLN A 683 18.55 -1.86 10.06
C GLN A 683 20.05 -2.09 10.16
N ASP A 684 20.47 -3.09 10.95
CA ASP A 684 21.85 -3.48 11.03
C ASP A 684 22.35 -4.03 9.69
N ARG A 685 23.58 -3.67 9.36
CA ARG A 685 24.22 -4.13 8.13
C ARG A 685 24.97 -5.41 8.43
N PRO A 686 24.65 -6.52 7.74
CA PRO A 686 25.41 -7.72 7.94
C PRO A 686 26.85 -7.51 7.48
N PRO A 687 27.87 -7.95 8.24
CA PRO A 687 29.20 -8.14 7.68
C PRO A 687 29.12 -9.15 6.53
N ALA A 688 30.19 -9.30 5.74
CA ALA A 688 30.21 -10.35 4.73
C ALA A 688 29.94 -11.71 5.40
N TRP A 689 28.95 -12.44 4.87
CA TRP A 689 28.47 -13.69 5.46
C TRP A 689 28.18 -14.72 4.38
N ARG A 690 28.24 -15.99 4.76
CA ARG A 690 27.80 -17.13 3.95
C ARG A 690 26.58 -17.76 4.59
N GLY A 691 25.65 -18.20 3.77
CA GLY A 691 24.48 -18.94 4.20
C GLY A 691 24.80 -20.35 4.67
N ARG A 692 23.79 -21.03 5.22
CA ARG A 692 23.84 -22.46 5.57
C ARG A 692 24.08 -23.35 4.34
N ASN A 693 23.73 -22.86 3.15
CA ASN A 693 23.96 -23.52 1.87
C ASN A 693 24.19 -22.49 0.75
N GLU A 694 24.51 -22.96 -0.45
CA GLU A 694 24.80 -22.12 -1.61
C GLU A 694 23.59 -21.28 -2.02
N LEU A 695 22.38 -21.83 -1.98
CA LEU A 695 21.14 -21.11 -2.32
C LEU A 695 20.88 -19.95 -1.35
N GLU A 696 21.07 -20.17 -0.05
CA GLU A 696 20.94 -19.12 0.96
C GLU A 696 21.96 -18.01 0.76
N THR A 697 23.19 -18.39 0.39
CA THR A 697 24.27 -17.44 0.05
C THR A 697 23.91 -16.65 -1.20
N LEU A 698 23.38 -17.30 -2.23
CA LEU A 698 22.94 -16.67 -3.48
C LEU A 698 21.82 -15.64 -3.22
N MET A 699 20.84 -16.00 -2.38
CA MET A 699 19.74 -15.10 -2.01
C MET A 699 20.19 -13.91 -1.16
N GLY A 700 21.27 -14.04 -0.39
CA GLY A 700 21.87 -12.95 0.39
C GLY A 700 22.81 -12.05 -0.43
N SER A 701 23.08 -12.39 -1.70
CA SER A 701 24.00 -11.64 -2.54
C SER A 701 23.47 -10.26 -2.90
N ALA A 702 24.33 -9.25 -2.78
CA ALA A 702 24.03 -7.88 -3.22
C ALA A 702 24.28 -7.68 -4.75
N ASN A 703 24.77 -8.69 -5.46
CA ASN A 703 25.05 -8.62 -6.89
C ASN A 703 23.78 -8.87 -7.71
N TYR A 704 23.37 -7.91 -8.54
CA TYR A 704 22.17 -8.03 -9.35
C TYR A 704 22.25 -9.17 -10.39
N LYS A 705 23.45 -9.59 -10.81
CA LYS A 705 23.62 -10.76 -11.69
C LYS A 705 23.18 -12.05 -11.00
N ASP A 706 23.33 -12.16 -9.69
CA ASP A 706 22.83 -13.31 -8.93
C ASP A 706 21.31 -13.28 -8.82
N TRP A 707 20.70 -12.10 -8.75
CA TRP A 707 19.24 -11.96 -8.82
C TRP A 707 18.70 -12.39 -10.20
N ILE A 708 19.44 -12.09 -11.27
CA ILE A 708 19.12 -12.60 -12.62
C ILE A 708 19.16 -14.12 -12.62
N LYS A 709 20.22 -14.76 -12.10
CA LYS A 709 20.30 -16.22 -11.99
C LYS A 709 19.11 -16.82 -11.24
N ILE A 710 18.69 -16.22 -10.12
CA ILE A 710 17.49 -16.65 -9.39
C ILE A 710 16.24 -16.55 -10.26
N SER A 711 16.09 -15.46 -11.02
CA SER A 711 14.95 -15.30 -11.94
C SER A 711 14.96 -16.34 -13.06
N GLU A 712 16.13 -16.75 -13.53
CA GLU A 712 16.30 -17.73 -14.61
C GLU A 712 15.89 -19.14 -14.19
N MET A 713 15.92 -19.46 -12.89
CA MET A 713 15.41 -20.73 -12.35
C MET A 713 13.94 -20.96 -12.70
N PHE A 714 13.15 -19.91 -12.92
CA PHE A 714 11.71 -20.00 -13.20
C PHE A 714 11.32 -19.44 -14.56
N LEU A 715 11.97 -18.38 -15.02
CA LEU A 715 11.62 -17.65 -16.25
C LEU A 715 12.54 -18.00 -17.41
N GLY A 716 13.37 -19.04 -17.28
CA GLY A 716 14.40 -19.40 -18.24
C GLY A 716 15.49 -18.34 -18.38
N PRO A 717 16.49 -18.57 -19.25
CA PRO A 717 17.60 -17.64 -19.45
C PRO A 717 17.14 -16.21 -19.79
N ALA A 718 17.83 -15.21 -19.25
CA ALA A 718 17.65 -13.83 -19.68
C ALA A 718 18.26 -13.64 -21.07
N PRO A 719 17.55 -13.00 -22.03
CA PRO A 719 18.12 -12.75 -23.35
C PRO A 719 19.27 -11.75 -23.24
N ASP A 720 20.24 -11.79 -24.16
CA ASP A 720 21.41 -10.89 -24.16
C ASP A 720 21.04 -9.39 -24.20
N THR A 721 19.85 -9.08 -24.74
CA THR A 721 19.30 -7.73 -24.79
C THR A 721 18.64 -7.27 -23.49
N PHE A 722 18.46 -8.18 -22.52
CA PHE A 722 17.89 -7.86 -21.22
C PHE A 722 18.89 -7.09 -20.38
N LYS A 723 18.50 -5.87 -20.01
CA LYS A 723 19.25 -5.02 -19.10
C LYS A 723 18.42 -4.77 -17.86
N PHE A 724 19.01 -5.09 -16.72
CA PHE A 724 18.45 -4.73 -15.43
C PHE A 724 19.43 -3.84 -14.69
N GLU A 725 18.98 -2.64 -14.37
CA GLU A 725 19.66 -1.74 -13.46
C GLU A 725 18.76 -1.57 -12.24
N PRO A 726 19.23 -1.92 -11.03
CA PRO A 726 18.47 -1.74 -9.80
C PRO A 726 18.02 -0.29 -9.66
N LYS A 727 16.78 -0.08 -9.22
CA LYS A 727 16.20 1.26 -9.05
C LYS A 727 17.02 2.12 -8.09
N HIS A 728 17.57 1.47 -7.09
CA HIS A 728 18.31 2.09 -6.01
C HIS A 728 19.82 1.83 -6.23
N LYS A 729 20.63 2.89 -6.36
CA LYS A 729 22.07 2.81 -6.73
C LYS A 729 22.98 2.36 -5.57
N SER A 730 22.54 1.40 -4.79
CA SER A 730 23.20 0.97 -3.57
C SER A 730 23.83 -0.38 -3.75
N ASN A 731 25.16 -0.39 -3.83
CA ASN A 731 26.04 -1.56 -3.78
C ASN A 731 25.76 -2.72 -4.76
N ALA A 732 24.78 -2.66 -5.65
CA ALA A 732 24.70 -3.56 -6.79
C ALA A 732 25.72 -3.09 -7.83
N TYR A 733 26.95 -3.59 -7.70
CA TYR A 733 28.02 -3.37 -8.67
C TYR A 733 28.12 -4.61 -9.57
N GLU A 734 28.53 -4.39 -10.81
CA GLU A 734 29.17 -5.43 -11.58
C GLU A 734 30.54 -5.66 -10.93
N ALA A 735 30.74 -6.81 -10.29
CA ALA A 735 32.08 -7.20 -9.88
C ALA A 735 32.89 -7.34 -11.18
N GLU A 736 33.91 -6.51 -11.36
CA GLU A 736 35.00 -6.85 -12.26
C GLU A 736 35.55 -8.20 -11.77
N GLY A 737 35.60 -9.15 -12.71
CA GLY A 737 35.64 -10.60 -12.45
C GLY A 737 36.81 -11.11 -11.63
#